data_AF-A0A670IQE3-F1
#
_entry.id   AF-A0A670IQE3-F1
#
_cell.length_a   1.000
_cell.length_b   1.000
_cell.length_c   1.000
_cell.angle_alpha   90.00
_cell.angle_beta   90.00
_cell.angle_gamma   90.00
#
_symmetry.space_group_name_H-M   'P 1'
#
loop_
_entity.id
_entity.type
_entity.pdbx_description
1 polymer ?
#
loop_
_entity_poly.entity_id
_entity_poly.type
_entity_poly.pdbx_seq_one_letter_code
_entity_poly.pdbx_strand_id
1 'polypeptide(L)'
;MREKGRRQAIRGPAFMFNERGTSLTAEEERFLDAAEYGNIPVVRKMLEESKTLNVNCVDYMGQNALQLAVGNEHLEVTELLLKKENLARIGDALLLAISKGYVRIVEAILNHPGFAASKRLTLSPCEQELQDDDFYSYDEDGTRFSPDITPIILAAHCQKYEVVHMLLMKGARIERPHDYFCKCNDCTEKQKHDSFSHSRSRINAYKGLASPAYLSLSSEDPVLTALELSNELAKLANIEKEFKNDYRKLSMQCKDFVVGVLDLCRDSEEVESILNGDLEAEPVETQRHRASLSRVKLAIKYEVKKFVAHPNCQQQLLTIWYENLSGLREQAIAIKCLVVLVVALGLPFLAVGYWIAPCSRLGKVLRSPFMKFVAHAASFIIFLGLLVFNASDRFEGVTVLPNVTVTDYPKQIFRVKTTQFSWTEMLIMVWVLGMMWSECKELWTEGPREYILQLWNVLDFGMLSIFIAAFTARLLAFLQATKAQQYVDNFIQEPDLSEVTLPPNIEYFTYARDKWLPSDPQIISEGLYAIAVVLSFSRIAYILPANESFGPLQISLGRTVKDIFKFMVLFIMVFLAFMIGMFILYSYYLGAKVNAAFTTVEESFKTLFWSIFGLSEVTSVVLKYDHKFIENIGYVLYGIYNVTMVVVLLNMLIAMINSSYQEIEDDSDVEWKFARSKLWLSYFDDGKTLPPPFSLVPSPKSFVYFFIRIIKLFKCRRKRLQKDMELGIGNSKSRQIMKRLIKRYVLKAQVDKENDEVNEGELKEIKQDISSLRYELLEDKSQATEELAILIHKLSEKLNPNLTRCE
;
A
#
# COMPACT_ATOMS: atom_id res chain seq x y z
N MET A 1 -12.52 74.00 11.77
CA MET A 1 -11.16 73.66 12.26
C MET A 1 -11.29 72.80 13.50
N ARG A 2 -11.37 71.48 13.34
CA ARG A 2 -11.28 70.51 14.45
C ARG A 2 -10.56 69.30 13.87
N GLU A 3 -9.25 69.21 14.12
CA GLU A 3 -8.44 68.07 13.75
C GLU A 3 -9.02 66.82 14.41
N LYS A 4 -9.61 65.94 13.61
CA LYS A 4 -9.90 64.57 14.02
C LYS A 4 -8.59 63.80 13.89
N GLY A 5 -8.01 63.43 15.03
CA GLY A 5 -6.82 62.60 15.09
C GLY A 5 -6.98 61.35 14.23
N ARG A 6 -6.12 61.23 13.21
CA ARG A 6 -5.87 59.98 12.51
C ARG A 6 -5.38 58.97 13.55
N ARG A 7 -6.10 57.87 13.73
CA ARG A 7 -5.58 56.70 14.46
C ARG A 7 -4.36 56.22 13.68
N GLN A 8 -3.16 56.49 14.20
CA GLN A 8 -1.96 55.79 13.77
C GLN A 8 -2.22 54.30 13.97
N ALA A 9 -2.23 53.54 12.87
CA ALA A 9 -2.22 52.10 12.93
C ALA A 9 -1.04 51.69 13.82
N ILE A 10 -1.34 50.86 14.82
CA ILE A 10 -0.32 50.28 15.69
C ILE A 10 0.59 49.46 14.78
N ARG A 11 1.77 50.02 14.49
CA ARG A 11 2.82 49.39 13.69
C ARG A 11 3.17 48.04 14.31
N GLY A 12 3.10 46.98 13.50
CA GLY A 12 3.58 45.66 13.89
C GLY A 12 5.10 45.65 14.18
N PRO A 13 5.62 44.55 14.77
CA PRO A 13 7.01 44.47 15.27
C PRO A 13 8.13 44.55 14.21
N ALA A 14 7.82 44.64 12.92
CA ALA A 14 8.82 44.66 11.84
C ALA A 14 9.67 45.95 11.76
N PHE A 15 9.25 47.04 12.42
CA PHE A 15 10.08 48.26 12.55
C PHE A 15 11.43 48.01 13.25
N MET A 16 11.59 46.89 13.97
CA MET A 16 12.81 46.57 14.71
C MET A 16 13.97 46.06 13.85
N PHE A 17 13.76 45.67 12.59
CA PHE A 17 14.77 44.91 11.83
C PHE A 17 15.25 45.55 10.51
N ASN A 18 14.54 46.55 9.96
CA ASN A 18 14.97 47.22 8.72
C ASN A 18 15.69 48.53 9.01
N GLU A 19 16.98 48.62 8.62
CA GLU A 19 17.63 49.91 8.38
C GLU A 19 16.83 50.63 7.28
N ARG A 20 16.24 51.77 7.63
CA ARG A 20 15.38 52.62 6.80
C ARG A 20 15.57 52.40 5.28
N GLY A 21 14.65 51.65 4.68
CA GLY A 21 14.36 51.80 3.25
C GLY A 21 14.06 53.27 2.94
N THR A 22 14.26 53.68 1.69
CA THR A 22 14.03 55.06 1.24
C THR A 22 12.72 55.62 1.80
N SER A 23 12.78 56.81 2.40
CA SER A 23 11.60 57.41 3.03
C SER A 23 10.53 57.69 1.97
N LEU A 24 9.42 56.95 2.02
CA LEU A 24 8.24 57.19 1.20
C LEU A 24 7.85 58.68 1.24
N THR A 25 7.59 59.25 0.08
CA THR A 25 6.99 60.58 -0.01
C THR A 25 5.54 60.55 0.51
N ALA A 26 5.04 61.68 1.00
CA ALA A 26 3.65 61.75 1.48
C ALA A 26 2.61 61.45 0.36
N GLU A 27 2.99 61.65 -0.90
CA GLU A 27 2.19 61.23 -2.06
C GLU A 27 2.18 59.70 -2.22
N GLU A 28 3.33 59.03 -2.11
CA GLU A 28 3.42 57.57 -2.18
C GLU A 28 2.74 56.88 -1.00
N GLU A 29 2.85 57.40 0.22
CA GLU A 29 2.14 56.87 1.40
C GLU A 29 0.61 56.96 1.19
N ARG A 30 0.13 58.10 0.67
CA ARG A 30 -1.29 58.29 0.35
C ARG A 30 -1.76 57.36 -0.78
N PHE A 31 -0.90 57.08 -1.75
CA PHE A 31 -1.18 56.16 -2.84
C PHE A 31 -1.30 54.71 -2.36
N LEU A 32 -0.35 54.25 -1.52
CA LEU A 32 -0.36 52.91 -0.93
C LEU A 32 -1.57 52.71 -0.02
N ASP A 33 -1.88 53.68 0.85
CA ASP A 33 -3.10 53.66 1.68
C ASP A 33 -4.36 53.56 0.78
N ALA A 34 -4.42 54.36 -0.29
CA ALA A 34 -5.57 54.35 -1.19
C ALA A 34 -5.72 52.99 -1.91
N ALA A 35 -4.62 52.34 -2.29
CA ALA A 35 -4.62 51.01 -2.88
C ALA A 35 -5.01 49.92 -1.86
N GLU A 36 -4.53 50.01 -0.62
CA GLU A 36 -4.83 49.04 0.45
C GLU A 36 -6.31 49.05 0.83
N TYR A 37 -6.92 50.23 0.96
CA TYR A 37 -8.34 50.39 1.32
C TYR A 37 -9.30 50.35 0.13
N GLY A 38 -8.80 50.17 -1.10
CA GLY A 38 -9.65 50.06 -2.30
C GLY A 38 -10.31 51.37 -2.72
N ASN A 39 -9.65 52.51 -2.50
CA ASN A 39 -10.16 53.83 -2.88
C ASN A 39 -9.87 54.11 -4.38
N ILE A 40 -10.70 53.52 -5.23
CA ILE A 40 -10.62 53.56 -6.69
C ILE A 40 -10.46 54.99 -7.27
N PRO A 41 -11.27 56.00 -6.90
CA PRO A 41 -11.17 57.32 -7.54
C PRO A 41 -9.86 58.03 -7.19
N VAL A 42 -9.38 57.90 -5.95
CA VAL A 42 -8.10 58.49 -5.55
C VAL A 42 -6.95 57.82 -6.28
N VAL A 43 -6.96 56.48 -6.38
CA VAL A 43 -5.94 55.73 -7.12
C VAL A 43 -5.93 56.12 -8.59
N ARG A 44 -7.10 56.15 -9.26
CA ARG A 44 -7.25 56.57 -10.66
C ARG A 44 -6.71 57.99 -10.88
N LYS A 45 -7.14 58.94 -10.04
CA LYS A 45 -6.72 60.34 -10.13
C LYS A 45 -5.20 60.48 -9.99
N MET A 46 -4.60 59.78 -9.03
CA MET A 46 -3.15 59.81 -8.83
C MET A 46 -2.37 59.13 -9.97
N LEU A 47 -2.91 58.08 -10.58
CA LEU A 47 -2.32 57.41 -11.74
C LEU A 47 -2.37 58.24 -13.04
N GLU A 48 -3.33 59.16 -13.15
CA GLU A 48 -3.53 60.02 -14.33
C GLU A 48 -2.86 61.40 -14.17
N GLU A 49 -2.92 62.00 -12.98
CA GLU A 49 -2.47 63.39 -12.73
C GLU A 49 -1.02 63.50 -12.23
N SER A 50 -0.50 62.51 -11.49
CA SER A 50 0.82 62.62 -10.84
C SER A 50 1.96 62.23 -11.78
N LYS A 51 2.89 63.17 -12.01
CA LYS A 51 4.12 62.93 -12.81
C LYS A 51 5.32 62.45 -11.96
N THR A 52 5.26 62.64 -10.66
CA THR A 52 6.31 62.33 -9.68
C THR A 52 6.13 60.98 -9.00
N LEU A 53 4.97 60.34 -9.18
CA LEU A 53 4.61 59.11 -8.48
C LEU A 53 5.37 57.91 -9.05
N ASN A 54 6.15 57.24 -8.21
CA ASN A 54 6.65 55.92 -8.52
C ASN A 54 5.54 54.88 -8.25
N VAL A 55 5.07 54.20 -9.30
CA VAL A 55 4.01 53.18 -9.18
C VAL A 55 4.51 51.93 -8.45
N ASN A 56 5.83 51.67 -8.47
CA ASN A 56 6.47 50.54 -7.80
C ASN A 56 7.01 50.91 -6.41
N CYS A 57 6.42 51.91 -5.74
CA CYS A 57 6.77 52.21 -4.36
C CYS A 57 6.40 51.03 -3.44
N VAL A 58 7.18 50.85 -2.37
CA VAL A 58 7.05 49.73 -1.44
C VAL A 58 6.72 50.22 -0.05
N ASP A 59 5.86 49.49 0.66
CA ASP A 59 5.54 49.78 2.05
C ASP A 59 6.68 49.38 3.01
N TYR A 60 6.45 49.51 4.33
CA TYR A 60 7.44 49.14 5.35
C TYR A 60 7.72 47.63 5.44
N MET A 61 6.88 46.79 4.83
CA MET A 61 7.04 45.34 4.67
C MET A 61 7.62 44.96 3.31
N GLY A 62 7.95 45.95 2.46
CA GLY A 62 8.46 45.72 1.11
C GLY A 62 7.38 45.43 0.06
N GLN A 63 6.09 45.66 0.34
CA GLN A 63 4.97 45.34 -0.56
C GLN A 63 4.64 46.46 -1.54
N ASN A 64 4.45 46.12 -2.82
CA ASN A 64 4.01 47.03 -3.87
C ASN A 64 2.48 47.26 -3.81
N ALA A 65 2.00 48.36 -4.39
CA ALA A 65 0.57 48.71 -4.50
C ALA A 65 -0.27 47.56 -5.09
N LEU A 66 0.27 46.83 -6.07
CA LEU A 66 -0.39 45.66 -6.65
C LEU A 66 -0.52 44.50 -5.66
N GLN A 67 0.51 44.19 -4.88
CA GLN A 67 0.45 43.12 -3.87
C GLN A 67 -0.55 43.45 -2.75
N LEU A 68 -0.63 44.73 -2.36
CA LEU A 68 -1.61 45.23 -1.39
C LEU A 68 -3.05 45.14 -1.92
N ALA A 69 -3.28 45.61 -3.16
CA ALA A 69 -4.58 45.54 -3.81
C ALA A 69 -5.06 44.09 -3.97
N VAL A 70 -4.17 43.19 -4.42
CA VAL A 70 -4.46 41.76 -4.55
C VAL A 70 -4.65 41.10 -3.18
N GLY A 71 -3.87 41.47 -2.17
CA GLY A 71 -3.99 40.92 -0.82
C GLY A 71 -5.37 41.13 -0.18
N ASN A 72 -6.02 42.25 -0.52
CA ASN A 72 -7.33 42.66 -0.02
C ASN A 72 -8.48 42.45 -1.02
N GLU A 73 -8.25 41.75 -2.13
CA GLU A 73 -9.23 41.45 -3.19
C GLU A 73 -9.83 42.67 -3.94
N HIS A 74 -9.10 43.77 -4.05
CA HIS A 74 -9.57 44.94 -4.81
C HIS A 74 -9.42 44.74 -6.32
N LEU A 75 -10.39 44.07 -6.95
CA LEU A 75 -10.37 43.75 -8.40
C LEU A 75 -10.21 45.00 -9.27
N GLU A 76 -11.01 46.03 -9.04
CA GLU A 76 -11.02 47.23 -9.89
C GLU A 76 -9.71 48.02 -9.78
N VAL A 77 -9.16 48.13 -8.57
CA VAL A 77 -7.85 48.74 -8.35
C VAL A 77 -6.77 47.93 -9.06
N THR A 78 -6.84 46.59 -8.99
CA THR A 78 -5.92 45.70 -9.70
C THR A 78 -5.99 45.92 -11.21
N GLU A 79 -7.18 45.99 -11.80
CA GLU A 79 -7.35 46.26 -13.24
C GLU A 79 -6.82 47.65 -13.65
N LEU A 80 -6.96 48.67 -12.79
CA LEU A 80 -6.40 49.99 -13.04
C LEU A 80 -4.87 49.99 -13.00
N LEU A 81 -4.28 49.29 -12.04
CA LEU A 81 -2.84 49.14 -11.93
C LEU A 81 -2.29 48.39 -13.15
N LEU A 82 -2.88 47.25 -13.51
CA LEU A 82 -2.44 46.41 -14.64
C LEU A 82 -2.48 47.10 -16.01
N LYS A 83 -3.16 48.25 -16.15
CA LYS A 83 -3.12 49.06 -17.40
C LYS A 83 -1.80 49.80 -17.58
N LYS A 84 -0.97 49.93 -16.54
CA LYS A 84 0.36 50.55 -16.62
C LYS A 84 1.40 49.52 -17.04
N GLU A 85 2.22 49.86 -18.04
CA GLU A 85 3.18 48.91 -18.64
C GLU A 85 4.39 48.60 -17.75
N ASN A 86 4.80 49.52 -16.86
CA ASN A 86 6.04 49.42 -16.06
C ASN A 86 5.82 48.87 -14.63
N LEU A 87 4.99 47.84 -14.46
CA LEU A 87 4.76 47.22 -13.16
C LEU A 87 5.78 46.11 -12.85
N ALA A 88 6.43 46.21 -11.70
CA ALA A 88 7.27 45.15 -11.15
C ALA A 88 6.45 44.19 -10.26
N ARG A 89 6.98 42.99 -9.99
CA ARG A 89 6.42 41.99 -9.06
C ARG A 89 5.02 41.45 -9.39
N ILE A 90 4.65 41.45 -10.68
CA ILE A 90 3.37 40.89 -11.15
C ILE A 90 3.30 39.37 -10.93
N GLY A 91 4.45 38.67 -10.98
CA GLY A 91 4.55 37.24 -10.72
C GLY A 91 4.28 36.86 -9.27
N ASP A 92 4.80 37.62 -8.30
CA ASP A 92 4.47 37.40 -6.89
C ASP A 92 2.99 37.73 -6.60
N ALA A 93 2.46 38.80 -7.19
CA ALA A 93 1.03 39.12 -7.09
C ALA A 93 0.15 37.97 -7.63
N LEU A 94 0.57 37.32 -8.72
CA LEU A 94 -0.10 36.12 -9.23
C LEU A 94 -0.05 34.96 -8.23
N LEU A 95 1.12 34.66 -7.64
CA LEU A 95 1.24 33.60 -6.64
C LEU A 95 0.40 33.88 -5.38
N LEU A 96 0.31 35.15 -4.97
CA LEU A 96 -0.57 35.58 -3.88
C LEU A 96 -2.04 35.32 -4.20
N ALA A 97 -2.49 35.75 -5.38
CA ALA A 97 -3.86 35.58 -5.84
C ALA A 97 -4.24 34.10 -5.92
N ILE A 98 -3.33 33.24 -6.38
CA ILE A 98 -3.51 31.77 -6.41
C ILE A 98 -3.62 31.18 -5.00
N SER A 99 -2.75 31.61 -4.08
CA SER A 99 -2.72 31.15 -2.69
C SER A 99 -4.04 31.45 -1.96
N LYS A 100 -4.58 32.66 -2.16
CA LYS A 100 -5.89 33.06 -1.63
C LYS A 100 -7.05 32.39 -2.39
N GLY A 101 -6.90 32.28 -3.71
CA GLY A 101 -7.88 31.69 -4.62
C GLY A 101 -8.84 32.70 -5.24
N TYR A 102 -8.40 33.93 -5.44
CA TYR A 102 -9.18 35.00 -6.08
C TYR A 102 -9.22 34.79 -7.59
N VAL A 103 -10.24 34.06 -8.07
CA VAL A 103 -10.33 33.59 -9.46
C VAL A 103 -10.34 34.75 -10.46
N ARG A 104 -11.13 35.81 -10.18
CA ARG A 104 -11.27 36.98 -11.06
C ARG A 104 -9.98 37.79 -11.17
N ILE A 105 -9.26 37.94 -10.07
CA ILE A 105 -7.96 38.63 -10.03
C ILE A 105 -6.92 37.81 -10.79
N VAL A 106 -6.90 36.48 -10.61
CA VAL A 106 -6.01 35.60 -11.37
C VAL A 106 -6.28 35.71 -12.88
N GLU A 107 -7.54 35.76 -13.29
CA GLU A 107 -7.92 35.96 -14.69
C GLU A 107 -7.45 37.32 -15.23
N ALA A 108 -7.65 38.40 -14.47
CA ALA A 108 -7.19 39.74 -14.84
C ALA A 108 -5.66 39.79 -15.01
N ILE A 109 -4.91 39.19 -14.09
CA ILE A 109 -3.43 39.12 -14.16
C ILE A 109 -2.98 38.25 -15.34
N LEU A 110 -3.62 37.11 -15.59
CA LEU A 110 -3.28 36.20 -16.72
C LEU A 110 -3.59 36.80 -18.10
N ASN A 111 -4.47 37.81 -18.16
CA ASN A 111 -4.77 38.55 -19.39
C ASN A 111 -3.76 39.67 -19.67
N HIS A 112 -2.88 39.99 -18.72
CA HIS A 112 -1.82 40.98 -18.92
C HIS A 112 -0.82 40.53 -20.01
N PRO A 113 -0.37 41.42 -20.92
CA PRO A 113 0.53 41.08 -22.03
C PRO A 113 1.84 40.40 -21.58
N GLY A 114 2.32 40.73 -20.38
CA GLY A 114 3.52 40.13 -19.78
C GLY A 114 3.43 38.61 -19.55
N PHE A 115 2.22 38.03 -19.50
CA PHE A 115 2.01 36.58 -19.40
C PHE A 115 1.62 35.91 -20.73
N ALA A 116 1.55 36.66 -21.84
CA ALA A 116 1.20 36.12 -23.16
C ALA A 116 2.27 35.16 -23.71
N ALA A 117 3.54 35.32 -23.30
CA ALA A 117 4.59 34.37 -23.59
C ALA A 117 4.53 33.20 -22.58
N SER A 118 4.02 32.04 -23.03
CA SER A 118 3.80 30.83 -22.21
C SER A 118 5.00 30.39 -21.37
N LYS A 119 6.23 30.75 -21.78
CA LYS A 119 7.48 30.41 -21.09
C LYS A 119 7.54 30.90 -19.63
N ARG A 120 6.92 32.04 -19.29
CA ARG A 120 6.93 32.59 -17.92
C ARG A 120 6.06 31.80 -16.93
N LEU A 121 5.13 31.00 -17.45
CA LEU A 121 4.24 30.13 -16.64
C LEU A 121 4.84 28.74 -16.43
N THR A 122 5.75 28.30 -17.31
CA THR A 122 6.37 26.96 -17.25
C THR A 122 7.72 26.97 -16.54
N LEU A 123 8.52 28.04 -16.70
CA LEU A 123 9.82 28.16 -16.07
C LEU A 123 9.69 28.46 -14.57
N SER A 124 10.54 27.84 -13.76
CA SER A 124 10.63 28.09 -12.33
C SER A 124 11.19 29.49 -12.05
N PRO A 125 10.77 30.18 -10.97
CA PRO A 125 11.42 31.42 -10.52
C PRO A 125 12.96 31.32 -10.46
N CYS A 126 13.50 30.23 -9.88
CA CYS A 126 14.95 29.97 -9.83
C CYS A 126 15.63 29.89 -11.22
N GLU A 127 14.94 29.38 -12.23
CA GLU A 127 15.46 29.28 -13.59
C GLU A 127 15.29 30.60 -14.37
N GLN A 128 14.41 31.47 -13.90
CA GLN A 128 14.17 32.82 -14.43
C GLN A 128 15.04 33.89 -13.78
N GLU A 129 15.54 33.69 -12.54
CA GLU A 129 16.46 34.59 -11.85
C GLU A 129 17.75 34.84 -12.66
N LEU A 130 18.16 33.91 -13.52
CA LEU A 130 19.25 34.10 -14.49
C LEU A 130 18.97 35.19 -15.56
N GLN A 131 17.73 35.69 -15.65
CA GLN A 131 17.28 36.72 -16.59
C GLN A 131 17.06 38.10 -15.95
N ASP A 132 17.37 38.27 -14.65
CA ASP A 132 17.48 39.58 -13.97
C ASP A 132 16.19 40.46 -14.02
N ASP A 133 15.01 39.84 -13.95
CA ASP A 133 13.72 40.54 -13.85
C ASP A 133 13.14 40.35 -12.42
N ASP A 134 12.81 41.44 -11.73
CA ASP A 134 12.09 41.52 -10.42
C ASP A 134 10.62 41.00 -10.49
N PHE A 135 10.40 39.93 -11.25
CA PHE A 135 9.07 39.49 -11.64
C PHE A 135 8.38 38.67 -10.54
N TYR A 136 9.11 37.75 -9.91
CA TYR A 136 8.62 36.89 -8.82
C TYR A 136 9.19 37.28 -7.44
N SER A 137 10.01 38.34 -7.34
CA SER A 137 10.52 38.85 -6.06
C SER A 137 9.35 39.41 -5.22
N TYR A 138 9.35 39.08 -3.93
CA TYR A 138 8.39 39.61 -2.97
C TYR A 138 8.91 40.93 -2.40
N ASP A 139 10.15 40.91 -1.92
CA ASP A 139 10.96 42.02 -1.40
C ASP A 139 12.37 41.97 -2.01
N GLU A 140 13.31 42.75 -1.47
CA GLU A 140 14.72 42.73 -1.92
C GLU A 140 15.47 41.47 -1.43
N ASP A 141 14.93 40.73 -0.45
CA ASP A 141 15.58 39.60 0.19
C ASP A 141 15.21 38.24 -0.45
N GLY A 142 14.11 38.17 -1.21
CA GLY A 142 13.79 37.01 -2.04
C GLY A 142 12.34 36.88 -2.49
N THR A 143 11.94 35.63 -2.77
CA THR A 143 10.60 35.25 -3.22
C THR A 143 9.73 34.78 -2.05
N ARG A 144 8.41 35.00 -2.11
CA ARG A 144 7.47 34.61 -1.03
C ARG A 144 7.41 33.10 -0.81
N PHE A 145 7.47 32.34 -1.90
CA PHE A 145 7.39 30.89 -1.91
C PHE A 145 8.75 30.32 -2.32
N SER A 146 8.98 29.04 -2.07
CA SER A 146 10.21 28.39 -2.51
C SER A 146 10.40 28.59 -4.03
N PRO A 147 11.61 28.92 -4.50
CA PRO A 147 11.84 29.42 -5.86
C PRO A 147 11.68 28.34 -6.95
N ASP A 148 11.44 27.10 -6.53
CA ASP A 148 11.05 25.93 -7.33
C ASP A 148 9.54 25.85 -7.64
N ILE A 149 8.71 26.67 -6.98
CA ILE A 149 7.25 26.62 -7.11
C ILE A 149 6.79 27.46 -8.30
N THR A 150 6.24 26.80 -9.31
CA THR A 150 5.54 27.45 -10.43
C THR A 150 4.06 27.73 -10.08
N PRO A 151 3.40 28.67 -10.77
CA PRO A 151 1.99 28.99 -10.52
C PRO A 151 1.06 27.77 -10.55
N ILE A 152 1.31 26.80 -11.45
CA ILE A 152 0.51 25.58 -11.56
C ILE A 152 0.73 24.62 -10.38
N ILE A 153 1.96 24.53 -9.85
CA ILE A 153 2.27 23.73 -8.66
C ILE A 153 1.54 24.32 -7.44
N LEU A 154 1.59 25.64 -7.27
CA LEU A 154 0.90 26.31 -6.16
C LEU A 154 -0.62 26.15 -6.25
N ALA A 155 -1.20 26.33 -7.44
CA ALA A 155 -2.63 26.14 -7.66
C ALA A 155 -3.10 24.70 -7.34
N ALA A 156 -2.26 23.72 -7.67
CA ALA A 156 -2.48 22.31 -7.33
C ALA A 156 -2.37 22.05 -5.82
N HIS A 157 -1.40 22.67 -5.11
CA HIS A 157 -1.26 22.55 -3.65
C HIS A 157 -2.48 23.11 -2.91
N CYS A 158 -3.02 24.25 -3.36
CA CYS A 158 -4.19 24.90 -2.79
C CYS A 158 -5.54 24.25 -3.18
N GLN A 159 -5.51 23.24 -4.07
CA GLN A 159 -6.70 22.53 -4.57
C GLN A 159 -7.78 23.49 -5.13
N LYS A 160 -7.36 24.46 -5.93
CA LYS A 160 -8.26 25.43 -6.58
C LYS A 160 -8.55 24.98 -8.02
N TYR A 161 -9.66 24.24 -8.21
CA TYR A 161 -10.00 23.61 -9.50
C TYR A 161 -10.09 24.60 -10.67
N GLU A 162 -10.71 25.77 -10.47
CA GLU A 162 -10.90 26.78 -11.51
C GLU A 162 -9.58 27.39 -11.96
N VAL A 163 -8.71 27.75 -11.00
CA VAL A 163 -7.36 28.27 -11.27
C VAL A 163 -6.51 27.24 -12.01
N VAL A 164 -6.54 25.98 -11.57
CA VAL A 164 -5.83 24.88 -12.26
C VAL A 164 -6.34 24.74 -13.70
N HIS A 165 -7.65 24.82 -13.92
CA HIS A 165 -8.23 24.77 -15.26
C HIS A 165 -7.75 25.93 -16.14
N MET A 166 -7.79 27.17 -15.63
CA MET A 166 -7.30 28.35 -16.36
C MET A 166 -5.84 28.21 -16.78
N LEU A 167 -4.97 27.78 -15.85
CA LEU A 167 -3.54 27.58 -16.12
C LEU A 167 -3.28 26.45 -17.13
N LEU A 168 -4.02 25.34 -17.04
CA LEU A 168 -3.95 24.25 -18.02
C LEU A 168 -4.39 24.70 -19.42
N MET A 169 -5.43 25.54 -19.52
CA MET A 169 -5.90 26.10 -20.79
C MET A 169 -4.87 27.04 -21.43
N LYS A 170 -4.04 27.72 -20.63
CA LYS A 170 -2.88 28.51 -21.09
C LYS A 170 -1.65 27.66 -21.43
N GLY A 171 -1.73 26.33 -21.25
CA GLY A 171 -0.68 25.38 -21.61
C GLY A 171 0.36 25.09 -20.52
N ALA A 172 0.17 25.59 -19.29
CA ALA A 172 1.08 25.30 -18.17
C ALA A 172 0.80 23.89 -17.62
N ARG A 173 1.75 22.97 -17.76
CA ARG A 173 1.69 21.62 -17.16
C ARG A 173 2.86 21.41 -16.22
N ILE A 174 2.64 20.62 -15.17
CA ILE A 174 3.69 20.23 -14.24
C ILE A 174 4.59 19.20 -14.92
N GLU A 175 5.88 19.49 -14.97
CA GLU A 175 6.89 18.54 -15.44
C GLU A 175 7.05 17.39 -14.46
N ARG A 176 7.11 16.16 -14.97
CA ARG A 176 7.37 15.00 -14.11
C ARG A 176 8.83 15.00 -13.68
N PRO A 177 9.13 14.89 -12.38
CA PRO A 177 10.51 14.81 -11.91
C PRO A 177 11.18 13.55 -12.47
N HIS A 178 12.48 13.63 -12.71
CA HIS A 178 13.27 12.48 -13.13
C HIS A 178 13.33 11.41 -12.03
N ASP A 179 13.65 10.17 -12.43
CA ASP A 179 13.91 9.09 -11.48
C ASP A 179 15.00 9.50 -10.48
N TYR A 180 14.88 9.04 -9.23
CA TYR A 180 15.78 9.38 -8.14
C TYR A 180 17.25 9.09 -8.49
N PHE A 181 17.50 8.01 -9.24
CA PHE A 181 18.82 7.57 -9.65
C PHE A 181 19.26 8.12 -11.02
N CYS A 182 18.54 9.08 -11.59
CA CYS A 182 18.93 9.70 -12.85
C CYS A 182 20.27 10.44 -12.71
N LYS A 183 21.14 10.26 -13.71
CA LYS A 183 22.48 10.87 -13.78
C LYS A 183 22.64 11.81 -14.97
N CYS A 184 21.56 12.46 -15.41
CA CYS A 184 21.67 13.50 -16.44
C CYS A 184 22.46 14.70 -15.89
N ASN A 185 23.02 15.50 -16.80
CA ASN A 185 23.87 16.64 -16.42
C ASN A 185 23.10 17.63 -15.51
N ASP A 186 21.86 17.98 -15.88
CA ASP A 186 21.02 18.93 -15.13
C ASP A 186 20.74 18.48 -13.68
N CYS A 187 20.35 17.21 -13.47
CA CYS A 187 20.13 16.67 -12.13
C CYS A 187 21.44 16.62 -11.34
N THR A 188 22.54 16.26 -11.99
CA THR A 188 23.85 16.16 -11.32
C THR A 188 24.37 17.53 -10.91
N GLU A 189 24.13 18.55 -11.73
CA GLU A 189 24.50 19.94 -11.44
C GLU A 189 23.65 20.53 -10.32
N LYS A 190 22.31 20.42 -10.40
CA LYS A 190 21.39 20.86 -9.34
C LYS A 190 21.70 20.17 -8.00
N GLN A 191 22.01 18.87 -8.02
CA GLN A 191 22.38 18.10 -6.83
C GLN A 191 23.72 18.52 -6.22
N LYS A 192 24.71 18.92 -7.05
CA LYS A 192 26.02 19.41 -6.58
C LYS A 192 25.94 20.82 -6.01
N HIS A 193 25.11 21.69 -6.61
CA HIS A 193 24.95 23.06 -6.16
C HIS A 193 24.15 23.12 -4.85
N ASP A 194 22.96 22.51 -4.82
CA ASP A 194 22.14 22.42 -3.60
C ASP A 194 21.26 21.15 -3.62
N SER A 195 21.73 20.13 -2.91
CA SER A 195 20.99 18.88 -2.72
C SER A 195 19.68 19.06 -1.94
N PHE A 196 19.60 20.00 -1.01
CA PHE A 196 18.40 20.16 -0.18
C PHE A 196 17.29 20.80 -1.01
N SER A 197 17.58 21.90 -1.71
CA SER A 197 16.64 22.52 -2.64
C SER A 197 16.21 21.55 -3.74
N HIS A 198 17.12 20.73 -4.28
CA HIS A 198 16.75 19.71 -5.26
C HIS A 198 15.75 18.68 -4.71
N SER A 199 15.95 18.19 -3.48
CA SER A 199 15.00 17.28 -2.83
C SER A 199 13.65 17.95 -2.54
N ARG A 200 13.66 19.24 -2.16
CA ARG A 200 12.45 20.04 -1.90
C ARG A 200 11.65 20.30 -3.17
N SER A 201 12.32 20.60 -4.27
CA SER A 201 11.70 20.77 -5.59
C SER A 201 11.00 19.50 -6.06
N ARG A 202 11.64 18.34 -5.88
CA ARG A 202 11.04 17.05 -6.21
C ARG A 202 9.76 16.79 -5.43
N ILE A 203 9.76 17.00 -4.12
CA ILE A 203 8.56 16.76 -3.30
C ILE A 203 7.45 17.76 -3.61
N ASN A 204 7.78 19.03 -3.91
CA ASN A 204 6.81 20.03 -4.33
C ASN A 204 6.16 19.69 -5.67
N ALA A 205 6.94 19.20 -6.65
CA ALA A 205 6.43 18.69 -7.91
C ALA A 205 5.49 17.48 -7.70
N TYR A 206 5.91 16.49 -6.90
CA TYR A 206 5.06 15.34 -6.58
C TYR A 206 3.79 15.72 -5.82
N LYS A 207 3.86 16.70 -4.91
CA LYS A 207 2.69 17.24 -4.21
C LYS A 207 1.71 17.91 -5.16
N GLY A 208 2.20 18.58 -6.20
CA GLY A 208 1.37 19.12 -7.27
C GLY A 208 0.69 18.01 -8.10
N LEU A 209 1.47 17.02 -8.55
CA LEU A 209 0.98 15.89 -9.36
C LEU A 209 -0.03 14.99 -8.61
N ALA A 210 0.16 14.80 -7.30
CA ALA A 210 -0.68 13.98 -6.44
C ALA A 210 -1.99 14.68 -6.02
N SER A 211 -2.17 15.96 -6.36
CA SER A 211 -3.37 16.70 -5.99
C SER A 211 -4.61 16.21 -6.78
N PRO A 212 -5.78 16.07 -6.12
CA PRO A 212 -7.02 15.71 -6.80
C PRO A 212 -7.42 16.68 -7.92
N ALA A 213 -7.13 17.98 -7.75
CA ALA A 213 -7.42 19.01 -8.73
C ALA A 213 -6.63 18.78 -10.03
N TYR A 214 -5.32 18.52 -9.92
CA TYR A 214 -4.49 18.26 -11.09
C TYR A 214 -4.81 16.92 -11.73
N LEU A 215 -4.99 15.85 -10.95
CA LEU A 215 -5.34 14.52 -11.46
C LEU A 215 -6.65 14.54 -12.26
N SER A 216 -7.69 15.19 -11.73
CA SER A 216 -9.01 15.26 -12.35
C SER A 216 -9.03 16.00 -13.69
N LEU A 217 -8.23 17.07 -13.82
CA LEU A 217 -8.31 17.99 -14.96
C LEU A 217 -7.23 17.74 -16.03
N SER A 218 -6.08 17.16 -15.67
CA SER A 218 -4.93 17.03 -16.58
C SER A 218 -4.88 15.70 -17.35
N SER A 219 -5.44 14.63 -16.79
CA SER A 219 -5.29 13.25 -17.26
C SER A 219 -6.56 12.72 -17.92
N GLU A 220 -6.41 11.89 -18.95
CA GLU A 220 -7.56 11.25 -19.62
C GLU A 220 -8.17 10.12 -18.78
N ASP A 221 -7.32 9.33 -18.12
CA ASP A 221 -7.71 8.31 -17.14
C ASP A 221 -7.09 8.62 -15.77
N PRO A 222 -7.81 9.36 -14.91
CA PRO A 222 -7.31 9.79 -13.61
C PRO A 222 -7.18 8.64 -12.62
N VAL A 223 -7.98 7.58 -12.76
CA VAL A 223 -7.92 6.42 -11.86
C VAL A 223 -6.62 5.66 -12.06
N LEU A 224 -6.28 5.33 -13.31
CA LEU A 224 -5.02 4.63 -13.60
C LEU A 224 -3.80 5.50 -13.20
N THR A 225 -3.82 6.78 -13.58
CA THR A 225 -2.74 7.72 -13.26
C THR A 225 -2.51 7.83 -11.75
N ALA A 226 -3.58 7.92 -10.96
CA ALA A 226 -3.49 7.98 -9.50
C ALA A 226 -2.99 6.67 -8.89
N LEU A 227 -3.38 5.50 -9.42
CA LEU A 227 -2.89 4.20 -8.98
C LEU A 227 -1.38 4.06 -9.22
N GLU A 228 -0.90 4.40 -10.42
CA GLU A 228 0.53 4.36 -10.76
C GLU A 228 1.35 5.34 -9.91
N LEU A 229 0.88 6.58 -9.79
CA LEU A 229 1.55 7.61 -8.98
C LEU A 229 1.58 7.21 -7.50
N SER A 230 0.52 6.61 -6.95
CA SER A 230 0.49 6.15 -5.56
C SER A 230 1.58 5.10 -5.26
N ASN A 231 1.85 4.22 -6.22
CA ASN A 231 2.88 3.18 -6.11
C ASN A 231 4.29 3.75 -6.29
N GLU A 232 4.46 4.72 -7.18
CA GLU A 232 5.71 5.47 -7.34
C GLU A 232 6.09 6.18 -6.03
N LEU A 233 5.15 6.95 -5.46
CA LEU A 233 5.32 7.63 -4.16
C LEU A 233 5.62 6.64 -3.03
N ALA A 234 4.96 5.48 -3.01
CA ALA A 234 5.20 4.46 -1.99
C ALA A 234 6.62 3.84 -2.11
N LYS A 235 7.16 3.71 -3.32
CA LYS A 235 8.55 3.28 -3.55
C LYS A 235 9.53 4.35 -3.13
N LEU A 236 9.28 5.61 -3.51
CA LEU A 236 10.12 6.75 -3.13
C LEU A 236 10.18 6.94 -1.61
N ALA A 237 9.07 6.70 -0.90
CA ALA A 237 9.03 6.72 0.57
C ALA A 237 9.96 5.68 1.23
N ASN A 238 10.34 4.61 0.51
CA ASN A 238 11.29 3.61 0.99
C ASN A 238 12.74 3.94 0.58
N ILE A 239 12.93 4.75 -0.46
CA ILE A 239 14.23 5.21 -0.94
C ILE A 239 14.69 6.42 -0.13
N GLU A 240 13.87 7.48 -0.07
CA GLU A 240 14.09 8.69 0.74
C GLU A 240 13.49 8.50 2.13
N LYS A 241 14.36 8.34 3.14
CA LYS A 241 13.93 8.04 4.51
C LYS A 241 13.54 9.31 5.26
N GLU A 242 14.13 10.45 4.89
CA GLU A 242 13.98 11.75 5.53
C GLU A 242 12.56 12.31 5.34
N PHE A 243 12.03 12.27 4.11
CA PHE A 243 10.68 12.74 3.77
C PHE A 243 9.65 11.60 3.63
N LYS A 244 9.94 10.44 4.22
CA LYS A 244 9.11 9.24 4.13
C LYS A 244 7.63 9.49 4.50
N ASN A 245 7.39 10.29 5.53
CA ASN A 245 6.03 10.60 5.99
C ASN A 245 5.26 11.43 4.97
N ASP A 246 5.92 12.35 4.29
CA ASP A 246 5.27 13.21 3.29
C ASP A 246 4.92 12.42 2.03
N TYR A 247 5.83 11.60 1.50
CA TYR A 247 5.50 10.69 0.39
C TYR A 247 4.36 9.71 0.73
N ARG A 248 4.32 9.21 1.98
CA ARG A 248 3.21 8.37 2.45
C ARG A 248 1.89 9.13 2.47
N LYS A 249 1.88 10.38 2.95
CA LYS A 249 0.68 11.24 2.92
C LYS A 249 0.21 11.48 1.47
N LEU A 250 1.12 11.80 0.56
CA LEU A 250 0.78 12.00 -0.87
C LEU A 250 0.28 10.71 -1.54
N SER A 251 0.89 9.57 -1.22
CA SER A 251 0.43 8.26 -1.70
C SER A 251 -0.97 7.97 -1.19
N MET A 252 -1.26 8.24 0.09
CA MET A 252 -2.60 8.10 0.66
C MET A 252 -3.61 9.04 0.00
N GLN A 253 -3.24 10.30 -0.27
CA GLN A 253 -4.10 11.25 -0.99
C GLN A 253 -4.49 10.73 -2.38
N CYS A 254 -3.55 10.14 -3.12
CA CYS A 254 -3.85 9.50 -4.41
C CYS A 254 -4.80 8.30 -4.25
N LYS A 255 -4.61 7.49 -3.20
CA LYS A 255 -5.47 6.32 -2.91
C LYS A 255 -6.89 6.76 -2.52
N ASP A 256 -7.02 7.77 -1.66
CA ASP A 256 -8.30 8.30 -1.21
C ASP A 256 -9.05 9.01 -2.36
N PHE A 257 -8.33 9.66 -3.28
CA PHE A 257 -8.92 10.20 -4.53
C PHE A 257 -9.60 9.09 -5.35
N VAL A 258 -8.92 7.97 -5.58
CA VAL A 258 -9.47 6.83 -6.34
C VAL A 258 -10.71 6.22 -5.64
N VAL A 259 -10.69 6.16 -4.30
CA VAL A 259 -11.87 5.74 -3.52
C VAL A 259 -13.01 6.73 -3.69
N GLY A 260 -12.76 8.04 -3.54
CA GLY A 260 -13.79 9.07 -3.70
C GLY A 260 -14.44 9.10 -5.09
N VAL A 261 -13.69 8.74 -6.15
CA VAL A 261 -14.27 8.58 -7.50
C VAL A 261 -15.18 7.33 -7.57
N LEU A 262 -14.81 6.23 -6.92
CA LEU A 262 -15.62 5.00 -6.87
C LEU A 262 -16.91 5.19 -6.05
N ASP A 263 -16.88 6.00 -4.99
CA ASP A 263 -18.03 6.32 -4.14
C ASP A 263 -19.15 7.04 -4.92
N LEU A 264 -18.79 7.76 -5.99
CA LEU A 264 -19.72 8.57 -6.80
C LEU A 264 -20.40 7.80 -7.93
N CYS A 265 -20.08 6.51 -8.07
CA CYS A 265 -20.74 5.61 -9.01
C CYS A 265 -22.17 5.32 -8.56
N ARG A 266 -23.12 5.42 -9.49
CA ARG A 266 -24.54 5.18 -9.22
C ARG A 266 -25.07 3.91 -9.89
N ASP A 267 -24.51 3.56 -11.04
CA ASP A 267 -24.94 2.43 -11.85
C ASP A 267 -23.88 1.33 -11.89
N SER A 268 -24.29 0.07 -12.02
CA SER A 268 -23.36 -1.06 -12.17
C SER A 268 -22.45 -0.91 -13.39
N GLU A 269 -22.92 -0.27 -14.46
CA GLU A 269 -22.09 0.02 -15.65
C GLU A 269 -20.94 0.99 -15.32
N GLU A 270 -21.18 2.01 -14.49
CA GLU A 270 -20.13 2.93 -14.04
C GLU A 270 -19.08 2.17 -13.21
N VAL A 271 -19.53 1.32 -12.28
CA VAL A 271 -18.65 0.51 -11.43
C VAL A 271 -17.83 -0.46 -12.26
N GLU A 272 -18.45 -1.20 -13.18
CA GLU A 272 -17.76 -2.16 -14.05
C GLU A 272 -16.72 -1.49 -14.95
N SER A 273 -17.02 -0.29 -15.48
CA SER A 273 -16.07 0.48 -16.28
C SER A 273 -14.83 0.90 -15.48
N ILE A 274 -14.99 1.21 -14.18
CA ILE A 274 -13.86 1.54 -13.30
C ILE A 274 -13.04 0.31 -12.96
N LEU A 275 -13.69 -0.81 -12.61
CA LEU A 275 -13.00 -2.01 -12.13
C LEU A 275 -12.28 -2.79 -13.24
N ASN A 276 -12.80 -2.76 -14.47
CA ASN A 276 -12.22 -3.49 -15.60
C ASN A 276 -11.28 -2.64 -16.46
N GLY A 277 -11.46 -1.32 -16.45
CA GLY A 277 -10.75 -0.41 -17.38
C GLY A 277 -11.15 -0.64 -18.84
N ASP A 278 -10.41 -0.03 -19.75
CA ASP A 278 -10.66 -0.17 -21.19
C ASP A 278 -10.34 -1.61 -21.66
N LEU A 279 -11.36 -2.31 -22.13
CA LEU A 279 -11.38 -3.74 -22.44
C LEU A 279 -10.58 -4.16 -23.70
N GLU A 280 -9.73 -3.31 -24.28
CA GLU A 280 -9.23 -3.51 -25.66
C GLU A 280 -7.76 -3.97 -25.80
N ALA A 281 -7.05 -4.31 -24.72
CA ALA A 281 -5.64 -4.74 -24.81
C ALA A 281 -5.41 -6.27 -25.02
N GLU A 282 -6.43 -7.12 -24.89
CA GLU A 282 -6.28 -8.58 -25.04
C GLU A 282 -7.10 -9.13 -26.23
N PRO A 283 -6.51 -9.98 -27.10
CA PRO A 283 -7.18 -10.47 -28.29
C PRO A 283 -8.38 -11.34 -27.93
N VAL A 284 -9.53 -10.99 -28.51
CA VAL A 284 -10.79 -11.72 -28.45
C VAL A 284 -10.64 -13.09 -29.13
N GLU A 285 -10.23 -14.10 -28.37
CA GLU A 285 -10.51 -15.51 -28.67
C GLU A 285 -11.29 -16.13 -27.50
N THR A 286 -12.63 -16.05 -27.59
CA THR A 286 -13.58 -17.02 -27.00
C THR A 286 -13.84 -17.02 -25.48
N GLN A 287 -13.75 -15.89 -24.76
CA GLN A 287 -14.24 -15.80 -23.36
C GLN A 287 -15.23 -14.65 -23.16
N ARG A 288 -16.43 -14.80 -23.73
CA ARG A 288 -17.54 -13.84 -23.67
C ARG A 288 -18.17 -13.60 -22.26
N HIS A 289 -17.57 -14.02 -21.14
CA HIS A 289 -18.28 -13.94 -19.85
C HIS A 289 -17.49 -13.63 -18.57
N ARG A 290 -16.19 -13.30 -18.60
CA ARG A 290 -15.53 -12.81 -17.38
C ARG A 290 -14.78 -11.51 -17.62
N ALA A 291 -15.34 -10.46 -17.02
CA ALA A 291 -14.69 -9.20 -16.73
C ALA A 291 -13.25 -9.46 -16.28
N SER A 292 -12.27 -9.11 -17.13
CA SER A 292 -10.88 -9.06 -16.70
C SER A 292 -10.78 -7.90 -15.71
N LEU A 293 -10.92 -8.20 -14.42
CA LEU A 293 -10.82 -7.28 -13.28
C LEU A 293 -9.39 -6.70 -13.17
N SER A 294 -8.92 -6.05 -14.24
CA SER A 294 -7.54 -5.67 -14.47
C SER A 294 -7.12 -4.58 -13.48
N ARG A 295 -7.97 -3.56 -13.28
CA ARG A 295 -7.73 -2.49 -12.31
C ARG A 295 -7.82 -2.99 -10.88
N VAL A 296 -8.67 -3.98 -10.57
CA VAL A 296 -8.70 -4.61 -9.24
C VAL A 296 -7.43 -5.41 -8.99
N LYS A 297 -6.97 -6.22 -9.97
CA LYS A 297 -5.68 -6.94 -9.87
C LYS A 297 -4.52 -5.96 -9.69
N LEU A 298 -4.54 -4.83 -10.40
CA LEU A 298 -3.55 -3.75 -10.25
C LEU A 298 -3.63 -3.08 -8.88
N ALA A 299 -4.84 -2.78 -8.38
CA ALA A 299 -5.06 -2.19 -7.07
C ALA A 299 -4.60 -3.11 -5.93
N ILE A 300 -4.76 -4.44 -6.07
CA ILE A 300 -4.17 -5.41 -5.15
C ILE A 300 -2.65 -5.38 -5.21
N LYS A 301 -2.07 -5.34 -6.41
CA LYS A 301 -0.61 -5.24 -6.61
C LYS A 301 -0.01 -3.98 -5.97
N TYR A 302 -0.74 -2.86 -5.99
CA TYR A 302 -0.32 -1.59 -5.38
C TYR A 302 -0.81 -1.40 -3.94
N GLU A 303 -1.41 -2.44 -3.34
CA GLU A 303 -1.92 -2.42 -1.96
C GLU A 303 -2.86 -1.23 -1.67
N VAL A 304 -3.80 -0.96 -2.58
CA VAL A 304 -4.85 0.07 -2.41
C VAL A 304 -6.04 -0.55 -1.68
N LYS A 305 -5.89 -0.73 -0.37
CA LYS A 305 -6.81 -1.50 0.47
C LYS A 305 -8.25 -0.97 0.48
N LYS A 306 -8.43 0.34 0.72
CA LYS A 306 -9.76 0.99 0.80
C LYS A 306 -10.56 0.86 -0.50
N PHE A 307 -9.91 0.96 -1.66
CA PHE A 307 -10.55 0.81 -2.97
C PHE A 307 -11.16 -0.58 -3.15
N VAL A 308 -10.41 -1.62 -2.78
CA VAL A 308 -10.88 -3.00 -2.86
C VAL A 308 -11.96 -3.26 -1.80
N ALA A 309 -11.79 -2.74 -0.59
CA ALA A 309 -12.74 -2.92 0.52
C ALA A 309 -14.05 -2.13 0.35
N HIS A 310 -14.11 -1.20 -0.60
CA HIS A 310 -15.27 -0.35 -0.85
C HIS A 310 -16.53 -1.20 -1.13
N PRO A 311 -17.71 -0.86 -0.56
CA PRO A 311 -18.95 -1.64 -0.74
C PRO A 311 -19.32 -1.92 -2.20
N ASN A 312 -19.19 -0.93 -3.09
CA ASN A 312 -19.52 -1.11 -4.52
C ASN A 312 -18.59 -2.15 -5.19
N CYS A 313 -17.30 -2.14 -4.85
CA CYS A 313 -16.34 -3.11 -5.35
C CYS A 313 -16.63 -4.51 -4.78
N GLN A 314 -16.87 -4.60 -3.47
CA GLN A 314 -17.21 -5.86 -2.80
C GLN A 314 -18.49 -6.49 -3.35
N GLN A 315 -19.51 -5.69 -3.66
CA GLN A 315 -20.74 -6.17 -4.29
C GLN A 315 -20.47 -6.79 -5.66
N GLN A 316 -19.66 -6.14 -6.50
CA GLN A 316 -19.28 -6.70 -7.80
C GLN A 316 -18.49 -8.01 -7.63
N LEU A 317 -17.50 -8.04 -6.73
CA LEU A 317 -16.73 -9.26 -6.46
C LEU A 317 -17.62 -10.41 -5.93
N LEU A 318 -18.60 -10.10 -5.09
CA LEU A 318 -19.58 -11.08 -4.58
C LEU A 318 -20.48 -11.64 -5.69
N THR A 319 -20.90 -10.82 -6.65
CA THR A 319 -21.70 -11.29 -7.79
C THR A 319 -20.93 -12.28 -8.67
N ILE A 320 -19.62 -12.05 -8.85
CA ILE A 320 -18.72 -12.96 -9.57
C ILE A 320 -18.41 -14.21 -8.73
N TRP A 321 -18.28 -14.07 -7.41
CA TRP A 321 -17.98 -15.19 -6.51
C TRP A 321 -19.08 -16.25 -6.47
N TYR A 322 -20.35 -15.80 -6.38
CA TYR A 322 -21.53 -16.67 -6.40
C TYR A 322 -22.14 -16.84 -7.81
N GLU A 323 -21.34 -16.66 -8.86
CA GLU A 323 -21.78 -16.86 -10.25
C GLU A 323 -22.43 -18.25 -10.42
N ASN A 324 -23.64 -18.30 -10.97
CA ASN A 324 -24.48 -19.50 -11.12
C ASN A 324 -25.07 -20.10 -9.82
N LEU A 325 -24.83 -19.49 -8.65
CA LEU A 325 -25.31 -19.94 -7.34
C LEU A 325 -25.98 -18.78 -6.56
N SER A 326 -26.86 -18.03 -7.22
CA SER A 326 -27.53 -16.86 -6.62
C SER A 326 -28.29 -17.19 -5.33
N GLY A 327 -28.96 -18.35 -5.29
CA GLY A 327 -29.74 -18.78 -4.13
C GLY A 327 -28.92 -19.10 -2.87
N LEU A 328 -27.59 -19.32 -2.98
CA LEU A 328 -26.73 -19.71 -1.85
C LEU A 328 -26.20 -18.49 -1.06
N ARG A 329 -26.20 -17.30 -1.68
CA ARG A 329 -25.64 -16.07 -1.09
C ARG A 329 -26.29 -15.74 0.26
N GLU A 330 -27.63 -15.75 0.30
CA GLU A 330 -28.46 -15.31 1.43
C GLU A 330 -28.82 -16.44 2.41
N GLN A 331 -28.33 -17.66 2.18
CA GLN A 331 -28.69 -18.80 3.03
C GLN A 331 -28.00 -18.76 4.39
N ALA A 332 -28.66 -19.38 5.37
CA ALA A 332 -28.13 -19.61 6.70
C ALA A 332 -26.82 -20.43 6.66
N ILE A 333 -25.97 -20.22 7.65
CA ILE A 333 -24.67 -20.90 7.78
C ILE A 333 -24.85 -22.43 7.79
N ALA A 334 -25.90 -22.95 8.42
CA ALA A 334 -26.19 -24.38 8.45
C ALA A 334 -26.35 -25.00 7.05
N ILE A 335 -27.02 -24.30 6.13
CA ILE A 335 -27.21 -24.75 4.74
C ILE A 335 -25.87 -24.68 3.99
N LYS A 336 -25.07 -23.63 4.22
CA LYS A 336 -23.72 -23.54 3.65
C LYS A 336 -22.82 -24.68 4.13
N CYS A 337 -22.86 -25.02 5.42
CA CYS A 337 -22.16 -26.18 5.98
C CYS A 337 -22.64 -27.50 5.36
N LEU A 338 -23.95 -27.67 5.17
CA LEU A 338 -24.50 -28.85 4.50
C LEU A 338 -23.98 -28.96 3.06
N VAL A 339 -23.93 -27.87 2.31
CA VAL A 339 -23.36 -27.85 0.95
C VAL A 339 -21.89 -28.24 0.96
N VAL A 340 -21.09 -27.71 1.89
CA VAL A 340 -19.67 -28.10 2.04
C VAL A 340 -19.53 -29.59 2.33
N LEU A 341 -20.37 -30.14 3.23
CA LEU A 341 -20.38 -31.57 3.56
C LEU A 341 -20.74 -32.44 2.34
N VAL A 342 -21.78 -32.06 1.59
CA VAL A 342 -22.20 -32.78 0.38
C VAL A 342 -21.10 -32.73 -0.69
N VAL A 343 -20.43 -31.58 -0.86
CA VAL A 343 -19.31 -31.46 -1.80
C VAL A 343 -18.11 -32.29 -1.35
N ALA A 344 -17.82 -32.33 -0.04
CA ALA A 344 -16.74 -33.15 0.50
C ALA A 344 -16.95 -34.64 0.25
N LEU A 345 -18.16 -35.15 0.52
CA LEU A 345 -18.51 -36.54 0.26
C LEU A 345 -18.60 -36.83 -1.25
N GLY A 346 -19.09 -35.87 -2.04
CA GLY A 346 -19.29 -35.98 -3.48
C GLY A 346 -18.07 -35.71 -4.34
N LEU A 347 -16.94 -35.31 -3.76
CA LEU A 347 -15.73 -34.86 -4.45
C LEU A 347 -15.20 -35.84 -5.52
N PRO A 348 -15.10 -37.17 -5.29
CA PRO A 348 -14.65 -38.09 -6.34
C PRO A 348 -15.61 -38.15 -7.53
N PHE A 349 -16.93 -38.09 -7.28
CA PHE A 349 -17.94 -38.07 -8.34
C PHE A 349 -17.93 -36.77 -9.14
N LEU A 350 -17.72 -35.63 -8.47
CA LEU A 350 -17.59 -34.33 -9.12
C LEU A 350 -16.34 -34.26 -10.02
N ALA A 351 -15.22 -34.84 -9.58
CA ALA A 351 -14.00 -34.91 -10.38
C ALA A 351 -14.20 -35.74 -11.66
N VAL A 352 -14.79 -36.94 -11.53
CA VAL A 352 -15.10 -37.81 -12.68
C VAL A 352 -16.10 -37.14 -13.63
N GLY A 353 -17.15 -36.51 -13.11
CA GLY A 353 -18.12 -35.77 -13.91
C GLY A 353 -17.50 -34.63 -14.71
N TYR A 354 -16.53 -33.91 -14.13
CA TYR A 354 -15.80 -32.85 -14.82
C TYR A 354 -14.85 -33.39 -15.91
N TRP A 355 -14.20 -34.53 -15.69
CA TRP A 355 -13.35 -35.17 -16.70
C TRP A 355 -14.14 -35.65 -17.92
N ILE A 356 -15.29 -36.30 -17.69
CA ILE A 356 -16.11 -36.88 -18.77
C ILE A 356 -16.84 -35.78 -19.55
N ALA A 357 -17.44 -34.81 -18.86
CA ALA A 357 -18.31 -33.81 -19.48
C ALA A 357 -18.12 -32.41 -18.86
N PRO A 358 -17.03 -31.69 -19.18
CA PRO A 358 -16.75 -30.37 -18.61
C PRO A 358 -17.76 -29.29 -19.02
N CYS A 359 -18.50 -29.51 -20.10
CA CYS A 359 -19.53 -28.59 -20.60
C CYS A 359 -20.95 -28.86 -20.03
N SER A 360 -21.09 -29.86 -19.16
CA SER A 360 -22.36 -30.18 -18.49
C SER A 360 -22.79 -29.08 -17.52
N ARG A 361 -24.06 -29.10 -17.08
CA ARG A 361 -24.55 -28.17 -16.04
C ARG A 361 -23.71 -28.28 -14.76
N LEU A 362 -23.37 -29.50 -14.34
CA LEU A 362 -22.49 -29.77 -13.19
C LEU A 362 -21.08 -29.22 -13.41
N GLY A 363 -20.52 -29.36 -14.61
CA GLY A 363 -19.21 -28.80 -14.96
C GLY A 363 -19.18 -27.26 -14.92
N LYS A 364 -20.26 -26.60 -15.35
CA LYS A 364 -20.41 -25.14 -15.22
C LYS A 364 -20.50 -24.70 -13.76
N VAL A 365 -21.24 -25.44 -12.92
CA VAL A 365 -21.33 -25.18 -11.47
C VAL A 365 -19.97 -25.36 -10.79
N LEU A 366 -19.20 -26.42 -11.12
CA LEU A 366 -17.87 -26.64 -10.55
C LEU A 366 -16.84 -25.57 -10.96
N ARG A 367 -17.05 -24.92 -12.12
CA ARG A 367 -16.21 -23.79 -12.57
C ARG A 367 -16.52 -22.47 -11.85
N SER A 368 -17.62 -22.40 -11.09
CA SER A 368 -17.90 -21.24 -10.24
C SER A 368 -16.80 -21.07 -9.17
N PRO A 369 -16.37 -19.84 -8.86
CA PRO A 369 -15.27 -19.61 -7.91
C PRO A 369 -15.53 -20.19 -6.53
N PHE A 370 -16.76 -20.02 -6.02
CA PHE A 370 -17.17 -20.58 -4.73
C PHE A 370 -17.03 -22.11 -4.69
N MET A 371 -17.47 -22.82 -5.71
CA MET A 371 -17.37 -24.30 -5.73
C MET A 371 -15.93 -24.77 -5.83
N LYS A 372 -15.06 -24.07 -6.56
CA LYS A 372 -13.62 -24.37 -6.56
C LYS A 372 -13.07 -24.27 -5.13
N PHE A 373 -13.33 -23.16 -4.45
CA PHE A 373 -12.86 -22.95 -3.07
C PHE A 373 -13.36 -24.04 -2.12
N VAL A 374 -14.66 -24.36 -2.16
CA VAL A 374 -15.23 -25.43 -1.32
C VAL A 374 -14.60 -26.78 -1.64
N ALA A 375 -14.37 -27.11 -2.91
CA ALA A 375 -13.74 -28.38 -3.30
C ALA A 375 -12.28 -28.47 -2.83
N HIS A 376 -11.50 -27.39 -2.93
CA HIS A 376 -10.13 -27.33 -2.41
C HIS A 376 -10.10 -27.44 -0.88
N ALA A 377 -10.95 -26.69 -0.19
CA ALA A 377 -11.07 -26.76 1.27
C ALA A 377 -11.49 -28.16 1.74
N ALA A 378 -12.49 -28.76 1.08
CA ALA A 378 -12.96 -30.10 1.39
C ALA A 378 -11.89 -31.16 1.18
N SER A 379 -11.15 -31.11 0.06
CA SER A 379 -10.05 -32.04 -0.17
C SER A 379 -8.95 -31.91 0.88
N PHE A 380 -8.64 -30.68 1.29
CA PHE A 380 -7.65 -30.45 2.33
C PHE A 380 -8.11 -30.99 3.70
N ILE A 381 -9.39 -30.85 4.05
CA ILE A 381 -9.96 -31.46 5.27
C ILE A 381 -9.89 -32.99 5.20
N ILE A 382 -10.19 -33.59 4.04
CA ILE A 382 -10.06 -35.04 3.83
C ILE A 382 -8.60 -35.48 4.01
N PHE A 383 -7.64 -34.71 3.49
CA PHE A 383 -6.21 -34.97 3.69
C PHE A 383 -5.82 -34.98 5.17
N LEU A 384 -6.26 -33.99 5.95
CA LEU A 384 -6.03 -33.98 7.40
C LEU A 384 -6.71 -35.17 8.09
N GLY A 385 -7.93 -35.52 7.66
CA GLY A 385 -8.63 -36.71 8.14
C GLY A 385 -7.86 -38.01 7.85
N LEU A 386 -7.24 -38.13 6.68
CA LEU A 386 -6.38 -39.27 6.33
C LEU A 386 -5.11 -39.34 7.20
N LEU A 387 -4.51 -38.19 7.54
CA LEU A 387 -3.36 -38.15 8.45
C LEU A 387 -3.75 -38.66 9.85
N VAL A 388 -4.90 -38.22 10.37
CA VAL A 388 -5.44 -38.67 11.66
C VAL A 388 -5.80 -40.15 11.61
N PHE A 389 -6.43 -40.60 10.52
CA PHE A 389 -6.78 -42.00 10.31
C PHE A 389 -5.54 -42.90 10.26
N ASN A 390 -4.45 -42.46 9.61
CA ASN A 390 -3.18 -43.21 9.59
C ASN A 390 -2.55 -43.37 11.00
N ALA A 391 -2.89 -42.48 11.94
CA ALA A 391 -2.46 -42.58 13.34
C ALA A 391 -3.43 -43.39 14.23
N SER A 392 -4.65 -43.67 13.74
CA SER A 392 -5.76 -44.15 14.57
C SER A 392 -5.55 -45.53 15.19
N ASP A 393 -4.85 -46.43 14.49
CA ASP A 393 -4.54 -47.79 14.98
C ASP A 393 -3.75 -47.81 16.31
N ARG A 394 -3.19 -46.66 16.73
CA ARG A 394 -2.35 -46.52 17.93
C ARG A 394 -2.98 -45.65 19.03
N PHE A 395 -4.25 -45.24 18.92
CA PHE A 395 -4.88 -44.34 19.89
C PHE A 395 -5.05 -44.94 21.29
N GLU A 396 -5.28 -46.25 21.40
CA GLU A 396 -5.34 -46.96 22.69
C GLU A 396 -3.95 -47.35 23.23
N GLY A 397 -2.87 -46.97 22.54
CA GLY A 397 -1.51 -47.40 22.81
C GLY A 397 -1.08 -48.60 21.96
N VAL A 398 0.20 -48.98 22.06
CA VAL A 398 0.78 -50.09 21.29
C VAL A 398 0.71 -51.37 22.13
N THR A 399 0.29 -52.47 21.51
CA THR A 399 0.09 -53.78 22.18
C THR A 399 1.39 -54.55 22.46
N VAL A 400 2.46 -54.27 21.72
CA VAL A 400 3.76 -54.95 21.81
C VAL A 400 4.82 -54.00 22.36
N LEU A 401 5.70 -54.50 23.23
CA LEU A 401 6.81 -53.72 23.77
C LEU A 401 7.87 -53.44 22.68
N PRO A 402 8.61 -52.32 22.75
CA PRO A 402 9.58 -51.92 21.71
C PRO A 402 10.75 -52.88 21.49
N ASN A 403 11.05 -53.76 22.45
CA ASN A 403 12.15 -54.74 22.42
C ASN A 403 11.73 -56.13 21.90
N VAL A 404 10.43 -56.37 21.70
CA VAL A 404 9.91 -57.67 21.23
C VAL A 404 9.65 -57.60 19.73
N THR A 405 10.15 -58.58 18.98
CA THR A 405 9.89 -58.71 17.54
C THR A 405 8.74 -59.69 17.29
N VAL A 406 7.80 -59.31 16.40
CA VAL A 406 6.66 -60.15 16.03
C VAL A 406 6.56 -60.21 14.50
N THR A 407 6.89 -61.37 13.93
CA THR A 407 6.81 -61.66 12.48
C THR A 407 5.57 -62.47 12.16
N ASP A 408 5.11 -62.43 10.89
CA ASP A 408 3.92 -63.21 10.48
C ASP A 408 4.29 -64.67 10.18
N TYR A 409 5.52 -64.90 9.73
CA TYR A 409 6.11 -66.22 9.55
C TYR A 409 7.61 -66.19 9.91
N PRO A 410 8.20 -67.33 10.30
CA PRO A 410 9.56 -67.37 10.87
C PRO A 410 10.67 -66.91 9.92
N LYS A 411 10.54 -67.15 8.60
CA LYS A 411 11.50 -66.68 7.58
C LYS A 411 11.46 -65.18 7.29
N GLN A 412 10.45 -64.45 7.79
CA GLN A 412 10.29 -63.04 7.48
C GLN A 412 11.25 -62.19 8.30
N ILE A 413 11.98 -61.28 7.65
CA ILE A 413 12.75 -60.26 8.34
C ILE A 413 11.79 -59.25 8.97
N PHE A 414 11.94 -59.05 10.30
CA PHE A 414 11.11 -58.14 11.09
C PHE A 414 11.02 -56.73 10.49
N ARG A 415 12.12 -56.22 9.92
CA ARG A 415 12.15 -54.89 9.30
C ARG A 415 11.19 -54.71 8.13
N VAL A 416 10.91 -55.75 7.34
CA VAL A 416 10.00 -55.65 6.19
C VAL A 416 8.58 -55.34 6.66
N LYS A 417 8.13 -55.99 7.74
CA LYS A 417 6.80 -55.80 8.31
C LYS A 417 6.60 -54.39 8.87
N THR A 418 7.63 -53.79 9.46
CA THR A 418 7.55 -52.44 10.04
C THR A 418 7.68 -51.32 9.00
N THR A 419 8.34 -51.59 7.86
CA THR A 419 8.66 -50.59 6.84
C THR A 419 7.76 -50.61 5.59
N GLN A 420 6.92 -51.63 5.44
CA GLN A 420 5.95 -51.71 4.34
C GLN A 420 4.97 -50.52 4.33
N PHE A 421 4.52 -50.14 3.13
CA PHE A 421 3.56 -49.06 2.93
C PHE A 421 2.13 -49.54 3.14
N SER A 422 1.35 -48.79 3.91
CA SER A 422 -0.09 -49.02 4.04
C SER A 422 -0.87 -48.34 2.90
N TRP A 423 -2.11 -48.76 2.66
CA TRP A 423 -2.99 -48.13 1.67
C TRP A 423 -3.25 -46.65 1.97
N THR A 424 -3.34 -46.29 3.26
CA THR A 424 -3.52 -44.90 3.72
C THR A 424 -2.31 -44.04 3.39
N GLU A 425 -1.09 -44.55 3.59
CA GLU A 425 0.15 -43.86 3.23
C GLU A 425 0.28 -43.66 1.72
N MET A 426 -0.09 -44.66 0.92
CA MET A 426 -0.10 -44.53 -0.55
C MET A 426 -1.06 -43.42 -1.00
N LEU A 427 -2.25 -43.31 -0.38
CA LEU A 427 -3.16 -42.20 -0.64
C LEU A 427 -2.52 -40.86 -0.25
N ILE A 428 -1.96 -40.75 0.96
CA ILE A 428 -1.29 -39.52 1.42
C ILE A 428 -0.19 -39.09 0.43
N MET A 429 0.62 -40.03 -0.08
CA MET A 429 1.65 -39.73 -1.09
C MET A 429 1.06 -39.14 -2.38
N VAL A 430 -0.06 -39.69 -2.87
CA VAL A 430 -0.74 -39.14 -4.06
C VAL A 430 -1.25 -37.71 -3.80
N TRP A 431 -1.76 -37.43 -2.60
CA TRP A 431 -2.16 -36.06 -2.21
C TRP A 431 -0.98 -35.10 -2.16
N VAL A 432 0.13 -35.50 -1.53
CA VAL A 432 1.35 -34.68 -1.43
C VAL A 432 1.91 -34.36 -2.82
N LEU A 433 1.97 -35.34 -3.73
CA LEU A 433 2.38 -35.11 -5.11
C LEU A 433 1.43 -34.16 -5.85
N GLY A 434 0.12 -34.30 -5.63
CA GLY A 434 -0.89 -33.40 -6.20
C GLY A 434 -0.76 -31.96 -5.71
N MET A 435 -0.47 -31.76 -4.41
CA MET A 435 -0.19 -30.44 -3.83
C MET A 435 1.11 -29.86 -4.38
N MET A 436 2.20 -30.64 -4.42
CA MET A 436 3.48 -30.21 -4.97
C MET A 436 3.35 -29.77 -6.44
N TRP A 437 2.59 -30.51 -7.25
CA TRP A 437 2.31 -30.13 -8.63
C TRP A 437 1.54 -28.80 -8.75
N SER A 438 0.65 -28.51 -7.81
CA SER A 438 -0.07 -27.23 -7.75
C SER A 438 0.88 -26.09 -7.41
N GLU A 439 1.73 -26.24 -6.40
CA GLU A 439 2.72 -25.22 -6.02
C GLU A 439 3.72 -24.96 -7.13
N CYS A 440 4.20 -25.99 -7.84
CA CYS A 440 5.07 -25.82 -8.99
C CYS A 440 4.42 -25.01 -10.13
N LYS A 441 3.12 -25.20 -10.36
CA LYS A 441 2.37 -24.40 -11.35
C LYS A 441 2.28 -22.94 -10.93
N GLU A 442 2.00 -22.69 -9.65
CA GLU A 442 1.89 -21.34 -9.09
C GLU A 442 3.23 -20.59 -9.16
N LEU A 443 4.31 -21.25 -8.74
CA LEU A 443 5.68 -20.74 -8.87
C LEU A 443 6.03 -20.40 -10.32
N TRP A 444 5.56 -21.19 -11.29
CA TRP A 444 5.79 -20.94 -12.72
C TRP A 444 4.98 -19.75 -13.25
N THR A 445 3.76 -19.54 -12.75
CA THR A 445 2.89 -18.45 -13.22
C THR A 445 3.24 -17.11 -12.61
N GLU A 446 3.57 -17.06 -11.31
CA GLU A 446 3.90 -15.82 -10.59
C GLU A 446 5.38 -15.45 -10.75
N GLY A 447 6.24 -16.47 -10.90
CA GLY A 447 7.69 -16.32 -10.88
C GLY A 447 8.26 -16.32 -9.45
N PRO A 448 9.56 -16.60 -9.31
CA PRO A 448 10.18 -16.89 -8.01
C PRO A 448 10.20 -15.67 -7.06
N ARG A 449 10.32 -14.46 -7.61
CA ARG A 449 10.41 -13.23 -6.79
C ARG A 449 9.09 -12.93 -6.09
N GLU A 450 7.97 -12.99 -6.81
CA GLU A 450 6.65 -12.72 -6.26
C GLU A 450 6.21 -13.83 -5.30
N TYR A 451 6.57 -15.08 -5.60
CA TYR A 451 6.28 -16.23 -4.75
C TYR A 451 6.96 -16.14 -3.38
N ILE A 452 8.28 -15.85 -3.33
CA ILE A 452 9.05 -15.81 -2.07
C ILE A 452 8.65 -14.61 -1.18
N LEU A 453 8.13 -13.53 -1.77
CA LEU A 453 7.61 -12.38 -1.00
C LEU A 453 6.42 -12.76 -0.10
N GLN A 454 5.70 -13.84 -0.43
CA GLN A 454 4.62 -14.35 0.39
C GLN A 454 5.14 -15.44 1.34
N LEU A 455 5.30 -15.11 2.63
CA LEU A 455 5.81 -16.05 3.64
C LEU A 455 5.02 -17.37 3.73
N TRP A 456 3.71 -17.29 3.50
CA TRP A 456 2.84 -18.47 3.50
C TRP A 456 3.16 -19.45 2.37
N ASN A 457 3.49 -18.96 1.17
CA ASN A 457 3.90 -19.78 0.02
C ASN A 457 5.22 -20.52 0.30
N VAL A 458 6.14 -19.87 1.04
CA VAL A 458 7.40 -20.48 1.49
C VAL A 458 7.14 -21.56 2.54
N LEU A 459 6.21 -21.34 3.47
CA LEU A 459 5.80 -22.34 4.46
C LEU A 459 5.18 -23.57 3.78
N ASP A 460 4.29 -23.38 2.82
CA ASP A 460 3.65 -24.47 2.07
C ASP A 460 4.68 -25.30 1.28
N PHE A 461 5.60 -24.64 0.57
CA PHE A 461 6.69 -25.33 -0.13
C PHE A 461 7.61 -26.09 0.85
N GLY A 462 7.93 -25.47 1.99
CA GLY A 462 8.70 -26.10 3.06
C GLY A 462 8.02 -27.34 3.61
N MET A 463 6.74 -27.25 3.96
CA MET A 463 5.93 -28.37 4.45
C MET A 463 5.90 -29.54 3.45
N LEU A 464 5.65 -29.27 2.17
CA LEU A 464 5.63 -30.31 1.14
C LEU A 464 7.00 -30.94 0.91
N SER A 465 8.07 -30.15 0.96
CA SER A 465 9.44 -30.65 0.85
C SER A 465 9.81 -31.60 1.99
N ILE A 466 9.35 -31.32 3.22
CA ILE A 466 9.55 -32.18 4.39
C ILE A 466 8.76 -33.49 4.24
N PHE A 467 7.52 -33.45 3.73
CA PHE A 467 6.77 -34.68 3.42
C PHE A 467 7.51 -35.55 2.40
N ILE A 468 7.99 -34.96 1.30
CA ILE A 468 8.74 -35.69 0.27
C ILE A 468 10.02 -36.29 0.88
N ALA A 469 10.77 -35.52 1.68
CA ALA A 469 11.96 -36.02 2.38
C ALA A 469 11.62 -37.21 3.29
N ALA A 470 10.55 -37.12 4.09
CA ALA A 470 10.11 -38.21 4.97
C ALA A 470 9.76 -39.48 4.19
N PHE A 471 9.00 -39.37 3.09
CA PHE A 471 8.64 -40.51 2.25
C PHE A 471 9.85 -41.10 1.50
N THR A 472 10.80 -40.28 1.06
CA THR A 472 12.04 -40.78 0.44
C THR A 472 12.90 -41.54 1.44
N ALA A 473 13.05 -41.07 2.69
CA ALA A 473 13.75 -41.79 3.75
C ALA A 473 13.07 -43.13 4.07
N ARG A 474 11.73 -43.16 4.13
CA ARG A 474 10.93 -44.39 4.27
C ARG A 474 11.15 -45.36 3.12
N LEU A 475 11.13 -44.87 1.89
CA LEU A 475 11.38 -45.68 0.69
C LEU A 475 12.79 -46.29 0.71
N LEU A 476 13.80 -45.54 1.14
CA LEU A 476 15.17 -46.07 1.29
C LEU A 476 15.23 -47.18 2.35
N ALA A 477 14.56 -47.01 3.49
CA ALA A 477 14.46 -48.05 4.52
C ALA A 477 13.78 -49.32 3.98
N PHE A 478 12.69 -49.16 3.21
CA PHE A 478 11.98 -50.25 2.57
C PHE A 478 12.82 -50.98 1.51
N LEU A 479 13.57 -50.26 0.69
CA LEU A 479 14.47 -50.85 -0.30
C LEU A 479 15.62 -51.65 0.35
N GLN A 480 16.13 -51.22 1.49
CA GLN A 480 17.15 -51.96 2.23
C GLN A 480 16.58 -53.24 2.87
N ALA A 481 15.41 -53.15 3.50
CA ALA A 481 14.74 -54.30 4.10
C ALA A 481 14.34 -55.36 3.06
N THR A 482 13.83 -54.94 1.90
CA THR A 482 13.48 -55.85 0.80
C THR A 482 14.70 -56.53 0.19
N LYS A 483 15.84 -55.82 0.03
CA LYS A 483 17.12 -56.44 -0.37
C LYS A 483 17.59 -57.48 0.64
N ALA A 484 17.45 -57.19 1.94
CA ALA A 484 17.79 -58.15 2.99
C ALA A 484 16.88 -59.39 2.93
N GLN A 485 15.58 -59.22 2.70
CA GLN A 485 14.65 -60.35 2.55
C GLN A 485 14.99 -61.20 1.33
N GLN A 486 15.25 -60.57 0.18
CA GLN A 486 15.68 -61.28 -1.03
C GLN A 486 16.99 -62.06 -0.83
N TYR A 487 17.90 -61.55 0.00
CA TYR A 487 19.11 -62.29 0.36
C TYR A 487 18.77 -63.54 1.18
N VAL A 488 17.94 -63.39 2.21
CA VAL A 488 17.50 -64.52 3.04
C VAL A 488 16.77 -65.57 2.20
N ASP A 489 15.84 -65.16 1.34
CA ASP A 489 15.04 -66.08 0.52
C ASP A 489 15.90 -66.87 -0.50
N ASN A 490 16.97 -66.25 -1.03
CA ASN A 490 17.82 -66.88 -2.05
C ASN A 490 18.94 -67.75 -1.46
N PHE A 491 19.52 -67.36 -0.31
CA PHE A 491 20.72 -68.00 0.23
C PHE A 491 20.45 -68.92 1.43
N ILE A 492 19.27 -68.85 2.07
CA ILE A 492 18.96 -69.61 3.29
C ILE A 492 17.82 -70.61 2.99
N GLN A 493 18.14 -71.89 3.07
CA GLN A 493 17.18 -72.97 2.81
C GLN A 493 16.32 -73.33 4.04
N GLU A 494 16.83 -73.06 5.25
CA GLU A 494 16.19 -73.42 6.53
C GLU A 494 14.81 -72.78 6.76
N PRO A 495 13.88 -73.45 7.48
CA PRO A 495 12.51 -73.02 7.71
C PRO A 495 12.39 -71.81 8.66
N ASP A 496 13.34 -71.60 9.56
CA ASP A 496 13.34 -70.51 10.55
C ASP A 496 14.66 -69.71 10.52
N LEU A 497 14.55 -68.39 10.61
CA LEU A 497 15.66 -67.44 10.64
C LEU A 497 16.37 -67.46 12.00
N SER A 498 15.72 -67.94 13.07
CA SER A 498 16.28 -67.97 14.42
C SER A 498 17.35 -69.06 14.62
N GLU A 499 17.37 -70.08 13.76
CA GLU A 499 18.26 -71.25 13.84
C GLU A 499 19.60 -71.02 13.13
N VAL A 500 19.72 -69.95 12.33
CA VAL A 500 20.89 -69.65 11.48
C VAL A 500 21.54 -68.33 11.87
N THR A 501 22.86 -68.33 12.02
CA THR A 501 23.64 -67.09 12.20
C THR A 501 23.82 -66.35 10.87
N LEU A 502 23.25 -65.15 10.79
CA LEU A 502 23.27 -64.31 9.60
C LEU A 502 24.57 -63.49 9.50
N PRO A 503 24.94 -63.01 8.30
CA PRO A 503 25.96 -61.97 8.17
C PRO A 503 25.55 -60.71 8.94
N PRO A 504 26.47 -60.01 9.60
CA PRO A 504 26.15 -58.89 10.51
C PRO A 504 25.37 -57.76 9.84
N ASN A 505 25.57 -57.54 8.53
CA ASN A 505 24.83 -56.54 7.75
C ASN A 505 23.35 -56.89 7.54
N ILE A 506 23.01 -58.19 7.53
CA ILE A 506 21.65 -58.68 7.37
C ILE A 506 21.00 -58.89 8.74
N GLU A 507 21.78 -59.35 9.72
CA GLU A 507 21.36 -59.50 11.11
C GLU A 507 20.84 -58.19 11.71
N TYR A 508 21.41 -57.04 11.34
CA TYR A 508 20.89 -55.74 11.78
C TYR A 508 19.38 -55.54 11.51
N PHE A 509 18.86 -56.08 10.42
CA PHE A 509 17.45 -55.95 10.05
C PHE A 509 16.51 -56.89 10.83
N THR A 510 17.03 -57.80 11.66
CA THR A 510 16.21 -58.62 12.56
C THR A 510 15.98 -57.95 13.91
N TYR A 511 16.76 -56.93 14.26
CA TYR A 511 16.68 -56.27 15.56
C TYR A 511 15.43 -55.40 15.78
N ALA A 512 14.99 -55.37 17.05
CA ALA A 512 13.95 -54.48 17.55
C ALA A 512 14.45 -53.02 17.71
N ARG A 513 13.54 -52.11 18.08
CA ARG A 513 13.78 -50.65 18.03
C ARG A 513 14.86 -50.17 19.01
N ASP A 514 15.13 -50.93 20.06
CA ASP A 514 16.15 -50.65 21.08
C ASP A 514 17.58 -50.65 20.53
N LYS A 515 17.86 -51.46 19.50
CA LYS A 515 19.19 -51.61 18.89
C LYS A 515 19.33 -50.88 17.56
N TRP A 516 18.36 -50.07 17.16
CA TRP A 516 18.47 -49.31 15.91
C TRP A 516 19.55 -48.25 16.01
N LEU A 517 20.26 -48.02 14.90
CA LEU A 517 21.25 -46.95 14.83
C LEU A 517 20.54 -45.59 14.99
N PRO A 518 21.12 -44.62 15.71
CA PRO A 518 20.50 -43.30 15.88
C PRO A 518 20.24 -42.54 14.57
N SER A 519 20.99 -42.85 13.51
CA SER A 519 20.88 -42.26 12.17
C SER A 519 20.06 -43.12 11.19
N ASP A 520 19.33 -44.11 11.69
CA ASP A 520 18.52 -45.01 10.88
C ASP A 520 17.46 -44.21 10.05
N PRO A 521 17.39 -44.40 8.71
CA PRO A 521 16.44 -43.70 7.85
C PRO A 521 14.98 -43.77 8.31
N GLN A 522 14.60 -44.84 9.02
CA GLN A 522 13.25 -44.99 9.58
C GLN A 522 12.95 -43.95 10.67
N ILE A 523 13.91 -43.68 11.57
CA ILE A 523 13.75 -42.70 12.65
C ILE A 523 13.70 -41.29 12.06
N ILE A 524 14.57 -41.01 11.08
CA ILE A 524 14.57 -39.74 10.36
C ILE A 524 13.23 -39.51 9.65
N SER A 525 12.70 -40.54 8.99
CA SER A 525 11.39 -40.49 8.33
C SER A 525 10.27 -40.15 9.32
N GLU A 526 10.20 -40.84 10.47
CA GLU A 526 9.19 -40.59 11.50
C GLU A 526 9.30 -39.17 12.09
N GLY A 527 10.51 -38.69 12.35
CA GLY A 527 10.76 -37.35 12.86
C GLY A 527 10.33 -36.25 11.87
N LEU A 528 10.74 -36.36 10.61
CA LEU A 528 10.34 -35.42 9.56
C LEU A 528 8.83 -35.49 9.28
N TYR A 529 8.25 -36.68 9.26
CA TYR A 529 6.81 -36.88 9.05
C TYR A 529 6.00 -36.20 10.17
N ALA A 530 6.41 -36.33 11.44
CA ALA A 530 5.75 -35.66 12.56
C ALA A 530 5.77 -34.13 12.43
N ILE A 531 6.91 -33.56 12.05
CA ILE A 531 7.04 -32.11 11.77
C ILE A 531 6.11 -31.71 10.62
N ALA A 532 6.08 -32.49 9.54
CA ALA A 532 5.24 -32.22 8.38
C ALA A 532 3.73 -32.25 8.74
N VAL A 533 3.31 -33.19 9.59
CA VAL A 533 1.93 -33.26 10.10
C VAL A 533 1.56 -31.98 10.86
N VAL A 534 2.40 -31.50 11.78
CA VAL A 534 2.15 -30.25 12.52
C VAL A 534 2.04 -29.04 11.58
N LEU A 535 2.97 -28.92 10.63
CA LEU A 535 2.95 -27.85 9.64
C LEU A 535 1.71 -27.93 8.74
N SER A 536 1.24 -29.13 8.41
CA SER A 536 0.02 -29.30 7.61
C SER A 536 -1.21 -28.71 8.32
N PHE A 537 -1.38 -28.90 9.63
CA PHE A 537 -2.50 -28.29 10.37
C PHE A 537 -2.45 -26.75 10.37
N SER A 538 -1.25 -26.15 10.35
CA SER A 538 -1.11 -24.69 10.27
C SER A 538 -1.70 -24.09 8.99
N ARG A 539 -1.81 -24.89 7.91
CA ARG A 539 -2.37 -24.47 6.62
C ARG A 539 -3.86 -24.18 6.67
N ILE A 540 -4.60 -24.60 7.72
CA ILE A 540 -6.00 -24.22 7.92
C ILE A 540 -6.16 -22.69 7.94
N ALA A 541 -5.11 -21.96 8.35
CA ALA A 541 -5.07 -20.50 8.30
C ALA A 541 -5.36 -19.91 6.91
N TYR A 542 -5.17 -20.62 5.80
CA TYR A 542 -5.53 -20.10 4.48
C TYR A 542 -7.05 -20.03 4.22
N ILE A 543 -7.83 -20.84 4.93
CA ILE A 543 -9.29 -20.95 4.76
C ILE A 543 -10.02 -19.96 5.67
N LEU A 544 -9.44 -19.67 6.84
CA LEU A 544 -10.01 -18.79 7.87
C LEU A 544 -10.40 -17.37 7.39
N PRO A 545 -9.68 -16.68 6.47
CA PRO A 545 -10.05 -15.33 6.01
C PRO A 545 -11.36 -15.28 5.24
N ALA A 546 -11.85 -16.43 4.74
CA ALA A 546 -13.11 -16.50 4.03
C ALA A 546 -14.32 -16.28 4.95
N ASN A 547 -14.17 -16.51 6.26
CA ASN A 547 -15.23 -16.28 7.24
C ASN A 547 -15.17 -14.87 7.82
N GLU A 548 -16.35 -14.30 8.08
CA GLU A 548 -16.52 -12.96 8.66
C GLU A 548 -16.06 -12.88 10.11
N SER A 549 -16.33 -13.90 10.93
CA SER A 549 -15.96 -13.88 12.35
C SER A 549 -14.47 -14.16 12.61
N PHE A 550 -13.83 -15.00 11.80
CA PHE A 550 -12.43 -15.41 12.02
C PHE A 550 -11.43 -14.59 11.20
N GLY A 551 -11.87 -13.92 10.14
CA GLY A 551 -11.00 -13.20 9.23
C GLY A 551 -10.25 -12.03 9.88
N PRO A 552 -10.95 -11.04 10.47
CA PRO A 552 -10.29 -9.91 11.15
C PRO A 552 -9.32 -10.36 12.25
N LEU A 553 -9.72 -11.36 13.06
CA LEU A 553 -8.90 -11.94 14.13
C LEU A 553 -7.58 -12.53 13.61
N GLN A 554 -7.62 -13.23 12.48
CA GLN A 554 -6.41 -13.79 11.89
C GLN A 554 -5.48 -12.69 11.34
N ILE A 555 -6.04 -11.66 10.70
CA ILE A 555 -5.26 -10.58 10.11
C ILE A 555 -4.57 -9.75 11.18
N SER A 556 -5.25 -9.46 12.29
CA SER A 556 -4.63 -8.77 13.44
C SER A 556 -3.51 -9.61 14.05
N LEU A 557 -3.73 -10.92 14.28
CA LEU A 557 -2.68 -11.84 14.76
C LEU A 557 -1.47 -11.90 13.83
N GLY A 558 -1.68 -11.98 12.52
CA GLY A 558 -0.58 -12.03 11.55
C GLY A 558 0.30 -10.77 11.55
N ARG A 559 -0.23 -9.63 11.98
CA ARG A 559 0.49 -8.36 12.05
C ARG A 559 1.19 -8.15 13.38
N THR A 560 0.54 -8.47 14.49
CA THR A 560 1.20 -8.43 15.80
C THR A 560 2.44 -9.33 15.79
N VAL A 561 2.39 -10.50 15.13
CA VAL A 561 3.56 -11.36 14.92
C VAL A 561 4.71 -10.66 14.18
N LYS A 562 4.44 -9.81 13.17
CA LYS A 562 5.48 -9.04 12.47
C LYS A 562 6.15 -8.01 13.37
N ASP A 563 5.40 -7.39 14.28
CA ASP A 563 5.95 -6.44 15.24
C ASP A 563 6.73 -7.14 16.36
N ILE A 564 6.26 -8.32 16.81
CA ILE A 564 6.99 -9.19 17.76
C ILE A 564 8.40 -9.52 17.24
N PHE A 565 8.57 -9.79 15.94
CA PHE A 565 9.89 -10.08 15.37
C PHE A 565 10.90 -8.93 15.55
N LYS A 566 10.47 -7.66 15.50
CA LYS A 566 11.37 -6.52 15.74
C LYS A 566 11.89 -6.53 17.17
N PHE A 567 11.04 -6.87 18.13
CA PHE A 567 11.41 -6.95 19.54
C PHE A 567 12.22 -8.22 19.88
N MET A 568 11.95 -9.33 19.18
CA MET A 568 12.72 -10.57 19.36
C MET A 568 14.22 -10.40 19.11
N VAL A 569 14.65 -9.42 18.31
CA VAL A 569 16.07 -9.12 18.12
C VAL A 569 16.74 -8.73 19.45
N LEU A 570 16.13 -7.82 20.21
CA LEU A 570 16.64 -7.41 21.52
C LEU A 570 16.59 -8.56 22.53
N PHE A 571 15.52 -9.35 22.48
CA PHE A 571 15.36 -10.55 23.31
C PHE A 571 16.50 -11.56 23.06
N ILE A 572 16.80 -11.85 21.79
CA ILE A 572 17.89 -12.78 21.41
C ILE A 572 19.25 -12.22 21.86
N MET A 573 19.50 -10.92 21.74
CA MET A 573 20.77 -10.32 22.20
C MET A 573 21.01 -10.53 23.70
N VAL A 574 20.00 -10.25 24.53
CA VAL A 574 20.09 -10.47 25.98
C VAL A 574 20.24 -11.96 26.30
N PHE A 575 19.43 -12.80 25.65
CA PHE A 575 19.48 -14.25 25.81
C PHE A 575 20.87 -14.83 25.50
N LEU A 576 21.47 -14.46 24.37
CA LEU A 576 22.81 -14.90 23.98
C LEU A 576 23.89 -14.42 24.97
N ALA A 577 23.81 -13.18 25.45
CA ALA A 577 24.77 -12.63 26.41
C ALA A 577 24.80 -13.44 27.72
N PHE A 578 23.63 -13.74 28.30
CA PHE A 578 23.54 -14.55 29.51
C PHE A 578 23.89 -16.02 29.27
N MET A 579 23.51 -16.60 28.12
CA MET A 579 23.90 -17.97 27.77
C MET A 579 25.42 -18.12 27.71
N ILE A 580 26.12 -17.23 27.00
CA ILE A 580 27.58 -17.30 26.92
C ILE A 580 28.21 -17.02 28.29
N GLY A 581 27.67 -16.07 29.07
CA GLY A 581 28.14 -15.80 30.43
C GLY A 581 28.03 -17.04 31.35
N MET A 582 26.89 -17.72 31.34
CA MET A 582 26.67 -18.95 32.12
C MET A 582 27.52 -20.11 31.62
N PHE A 583 27.68 -20.25 30.30
CA PHE A 583 28.57 -21.27 29.71
C PHE A 583 30.03 -21.05 30.13
N ILE A 584 30.54 -19.82 30.03
CA ILE A 584 31.93 -19.51 30.44
C ILE A 584 32.13 -19.83 31.92
N LEU A 585 31.15 -19.51 32.78
CA LEU A 585 31.22 -19.76 34.22
C LEU A 585 31.25 -21.26 34.57
N TYR A 586 30.45 -22.08 33.89
CA TYR A 586 30.22 -23.49 34.25
C TYR A 586 30.92 -24.52 33.35
N SER A 587 31.56 -24.10 32.25
CA SER A 587 32.23 -25.01 31.30
C SER A 587 33.26 -25.95 31.95
N TYR A 588 34.04 -25.46 32.93
CA TYR A 588 35.05 -26.25 33.64
C TYR A 588 34.50 -27.24 34.67
N TYR A 589 33.20 -27.18 34.98
CA TYR A 589 32.56 -27.99 36.03
C TYR A 589 31.82 -29.21 35.48
N LEU A 590 32.19 -29.68 34.29
CA LEU A 590 31.66 -30.92 33.71
C LEU A 590 31.93 -32.11 34.65
N GLY A 591 30.88 -32.83 35.05
CA GLY A 591 30.95 -33.95 36.01
C GLY A 591 30.90 -33.55 37.50
N ALA A 592 31.11 -32.26 37.81
CA ALA A 592 31.10 -31.70 39.16
C ALA A 592 29.79 -30.96 39.53
N LYS A 593 28.74 -31.12 38.72
CA LYS A 593 27.41 -30.56 38.96
C LYS A 593 26.38 -31.66 39.25
N VAL A 594 25.26 -31.27 39.87
CA VAL A 594 24.11 -32.15 40.09
C VAL A 594 23.43 -32.47 38.75
N ASN A 595 23.21 -31.43 37.93
CA ASN A 595 22.62 -31.52 36.59
C ASN A 595 23.64 -31.13 35.51
N ALA A 596 23.49 -31.63 34.28
CA ALA A 596 24.38 -31.32 33.16
C ALA A 596 24.26 -29.87 32.62
N ALA A 597 23.35 -29.08 33.19
CA ALA A 597 23.07 -27.70 32.80
C ALA A 597 24.32 -26.80 32.80
N PHE A 598 24.37 -25.90 31.82
CA PHE A 598 25.42 -24.88 31.62
C PHE A 598 26.83 -25.38 31.27
N THR A 599 27.04 -26.69 31.13
CA THR A 599 28.37 -27.27 30.84
C THR A 599 28.75 -27.18 29.36
N THR A 600 27.76 -27.27 28.47
CA THR A 600 27.90 -27.11 27.02
C THR A 600 27.01 -25.99 26.51
N VAL A 601 27.32 -25.43 25.34
CA VAL A 601 26.52 -24.35 24.75
C VAL A 601 25.07 -24.81 24.50
N GLU A 602 24.87 -26.03 24.00
CA GLU A 602 23.54 -26.61 23.75
C GLU A 602 22.74 -26.76 25.05
N GLU A 603 23.35 -27.29 26.12
CA GLU A 603 22.63 -27.50 27.38
C GLU A 603 22.38 -26.18 28.12
N SER A 604 23.29 -25.21 27.95
CA SER A 604 23.10 -23.83 28.41
C SER A 604 21.89 -23.19 27.72
N PHE A 605 21.80 -23.34 26.40
CA PHE A 605 20.67 -22.89 25.60
C PHE A 605 19.36 -23.51 26.11
N LYS A 606 19.29 -24.84 26.26
CA LYS A 606 18.08 -25.53 26.74
C LYS A 606 17.66 -25.04 28.12
N THR A 607 18.60 -24.94 29.06
CA THR A 607 18.29 -24.57 30.44
C THR A 607 17.73 -23.14 30.53
N LEU A 608 18.36 -22.17 29.84
CA LEU A 608 17.89 -20.77 29.80
C LEU A 608 16.60 -20.60 28.99
N PHE A 609 16.42 -21.39 27.93
CA PHE A 609 15.20 -21.36 27.15
C PHE A 609 14.00 -21.82 27.99
N TRP A 610 14.12 -22.96 28.67
CA TRP A 610 13.06 -23.49 29.51
C TRP A 610 12.82 -22.67 30.78
N SER A 611 13.81 -21.90 31.25
CA SER A 611 13.62 -21.02 32.40
C SER A 611 12.71 -19.84 32.13
N ILE A 612 12.58 -19.37 30.88
CA ILE A 612 11.60 -18.34 30.49
C ILE A 612 10.16 -18.78 30.81
N PHE A 613 9.90 -20.09 30.70
CA PHE A 613 8.60 -20.71 30.99
C PHE A 613 8.49 -21.22 32.43
N GLY A 614 9.51 -21.02 33.27
CA GLY A 614 9.52 -21.53 34.64
C GLY A 614 9.72 -23.05 34.77
N LEU A 615 10.15 -23.74 33.70
CA LEU A 615 10.37 -25.19 33.67
C LEU A 615 11.82 -25.60 33.99
N SER A 616 12.66 -24.65 34.40
CA SER A 616 14.06 -24.90 34.76
C SER A 616 14.25 -24.98 36.28
N GLU A 617 15.01 -25.97 36.73
CA GLU A 617 15.28 -26.18 38.15
C GLU A 617 16.40 -25.27 38.66
N VAL A 618 16.28 -24.81 39.91
CA VAL A 618 17.31 -24.01 40.60
C VAL A 618 18.55 -24.85 40.94
N THR A 619 18.38 -26.16 41.10
CA THR A 619 19.45 -27.16 41.28
C THR A 619 20.45 -27.21 40.11
N SER A 620 20.09 -26.64 38.96
CA SER A 620 20.99 -26.50 37.80
C SER A 620 22.21 -25.60 38.06
N VAL A 621 22.14 -24.73 39.07
CA VAL A 621 23.22 -23.79 39.47
C VAL A 621 24.15 -24.42 40.51
N VAL A 622 23.64 -25.37 41.30
CA VAL A 622 24.33 -26.03 42.42
C VAL A 622 25.49 -26.89 41.92
N LEU A 623 26.63 -26.74 42.59
CA LEU A 623 27.86 -27.51 42.35
C LEU A 623 28.02 -28.59 43.43
N LYS A 624 28.72 -29.68 43.11
CA LYS A 624 29.09 -30.71 44.09
C LYS A 624 30.31 -30.32 44.93
N TYR A 625 31.11 -29.37 44.46
CA TYR A 625 32.29 -28.84 45.17
C TYR A 625 31.95 -27.59 45.97
N ASP A 626 32.73 -27.33 47.04
CA ASP A 626 32.59 -26.18 47.95
C ASP A 626 32.98 -24.82 47.32
N HIS A 627 32.99 -24.69 45.99
CA HIS A 627 33.27 -23.44 45.28
C HIS A 627 32.06 -22.47 45.36
N LYS A 628 31.69 -22.09 46.57
CA LYS A 628 30.52 -21.24 46.88
C LYS A 628 30.54 -19.90 46.15
N PHE A 629 31.72 -19.35 45.84
CA PHE A 629 31.82 -18.10 45.08
C PHE A 629 31.21 -18.25 43.67
N ILE A 630 31.56 -19.32 42.95
CA ILE A 630 31.03 -19.58 41.60
C ILE A 630 29.54 -19.87 41.65
N GLU A 631 29.10 -20.63 42.67
CA GLU A 631 27.67 -20.90 42.88
C GLU A 631 26.87 -19.60 43.12
N ASN A 632 27.38 -18.71 43.98
CA ASN A 632 26.77 -17.41 44.26
C ASN A 632 26.72 -16.53 43.01
N ILE A 633 27.80 -16.45 42.22
CA ILE A 633 27.80 -15.72 40.95
C ILE A 633 26.77 -16.31 39.99
N GLY A 634 26.65 -17.64 39.92
CA GLY A 634 25.65 -18.32 39.11
C GLY A 634 24.21 -18.00 39.53
N TYR A 635 23.92 -18.00 40.84
CA TYR A 635 22.61 -17.58 41.35
C TYR A 635 22.29 -16.13 40.99
N VAL A 636 23.27 -15.24 41.12
CA VAL A 636 23.10 -13.82 40.79
C VAL A 636 22.84 -13.65 39.29
N LEU A 637 23.65 -14.26 38.42
CA LEU A 637 23.47 -14.18 36.96
C LEU A 637 22.14 -14.78 36.52
N TYR A 638 21.77 -15.96 37.03
CA TYR A 638 20.51 -16.61 36.71
C TYR A 638 19.30 -15.84 37.27
N GLY A 639 19.42 -15.25 38.45
CA GLY A 639 18.41 -14.39 39.05
C GLY A 639 18.19 -13.10 38.25
N ILE A 640 19.27 -12.39 37.90
CA ILE A 640 19.22 -11.19 37.05
C ILE A 640 18.64 -11.55 35.69
N TYR A 641 19.05 -12.65 35.07
CA TYR A 641 18.47 -13.13 33.82
C TYR A 641 16.95 -13.29 33.93
N ASN A 642 16.44 -13.98 34.95
CA ASN A 642 14.99 -14.19 35.10
C ASN A 642 14.25 -12.87 35.34
N VAL A 643 14.81 -11.94 36.13
CA VAL A 643 14.23 -10.61 36.32
C VAL A 643 14.20 -9.83 34.99
N THR A 644 15.31 -9.78 34.26
CA THR A 644 15.38 -9.05 32.98
C THR A 644 14.47 -9.68 31.92
N MET A 645 14.49 -11.00 31.75
CA MET A 645 13.75 -11.68 30.70
C MET A 645 12.25 -11.77 31.00
N VAL A 646 11.89 -12.22 32.20
CA VAL A 646 10.49 -12.50 32.55
C VAL A 646 9.78 -11.25 33.08
N VAL A 647 10.43 -10.44 33.92
CA VAL A 647 9.75 -9.26 34.51
C VAL A 647 9.81 -8.06 33.58
N VAL A 648 10.96 -7.79 32.95
CA VAL A 648 11.10 -6.61 32.09
C VAL A 648 10.65 -6.92 30.66
N LEU A 649 11.34 -7.84 29.97
CA LEU A 649 11.13 -8.03 28.53
C LEU A 649 9.78 -8.66 28.17
N LEU A 650 9.28 -9.62 28.94
CA LEU A 650 7.95 -10.20 28.69
C LEU A 650 6.83 -9.18 28.90
N ASN A 651 6.89 -8.38 29.98
CA ASN A 651 5.88 -7.36 30.25
C ASN A 651 5.93 -6.22 29.21
N MET A 652 7.13 -5.82 28.79
CA MET A 652 7.27 -4.86 27.68
C MET A 652 6.72 -5.43 26.37
N LEU A 653 6.95 -6.71 26.07
CA LEU A 653 6.40 -7.38 24.89
C LEU A 653 4.86 -7.38 24.92
N ILE A 654 4.26 -7.70 26.06
CA ILE A 654 2.79 -7.67 26.22
C ILE A 654 2.25 -6.25 26.01
N ALA A 655 2.88 -5.24 26.61
CA ALA A 655 2.46 -3.84 26.46
C ALA A 655 2.54 -3.38 24.98
N MET A 656 3.63 -3.73 24.29
CA MET A 656 3.79 -3.43 22.87
C MET A 656 2.76 -4.14 22.00
N ILE A 657 2.49 -5.43 22.25
CA ILE A 657 1.46 -6.18 21.52
C ILE A 657 0.09 -5.53 21.70
N ASN A 658 -0.26 -5.07 22.92
CA ASN A 658 -1.55 -4.41 23.17
C ASN A 658 -1.66 -3.07 22.40
N SER A 659 -0.62 -2.24 22.42
CA SER A 659 -0.63 -0.97 21.66
C SER A 659 -0.71 -1.21 20.15
N SER A 660 0.05 -2.18 19.63
CA SER A 660 0.00 -2.53 18.20
C SER A 660 -1.35 -3.14 17.82
N TYR A 661 -1.94 -3.98 18.67
CA TYR A 661 -3.25 -4.57 18.41
C TYR A 661 -4.34 -3.50 18.28
N GLN A 662 -4.35 -2.50 19.17
CA GLN A 662 -5.32 -1.39 19.12
C GLN A 662 -5.21 -0.58 17.82
N GLU A 663 -3.99 -0.21 17.39
CA GLU A 663 -3.78 0.51 16.13
C GLU A 663 -4.24 -0.31 14.90
N ILE A 664 -4.13 -1.64 14.96
CA ILE A 664 -4.52 -2.54 13.86
C ILE A 664 -6.03 -2.81 13.86
N GLU A 665 -6.68 -2.78 15.03
CA GLU A 665 -8.11 -3.08 15.17
C GLU A 665 -8.97 -2.05 14.42
N ASP A 666 -8.59 -0.76 14.47
CA ASP A 666 -9.30 0.34 13.81
C ASP A 666 -9.44 0.16 12.28
N ASP A 667 -8.44 -0.45 11.63
CA ASP A 667 -8.40 -0.70 10.18
C ASP A 667 -8.72 -2.17 9.81
N SER A 668 -9.01 -3.02 10.79
CA SER A 668 -9.06 -4.49 10.63
C SER A 668 -10.07 -4.95 9.58
N ASP A 669 -11.23 -4.30 9.49
CA ASP A 669 -12.29 -4.63 8.53
C ASP A 669 -11.87 -4.38 7.07
N VAL A 670 -11.23 -3.25 6.81
CA VAL A 670 -10.74 -2.88 5.47
C VAL A 670 -9.71 -3.90 5.01
N GLU A 671 -8.88 -4.35 5.94
CA GLU A 671 -7.78 -5.26 5.68
C GLU A 671 -8.22 -6.69 5.53
N TRP A 672 -9.19 -7.11 6.33
CA TRP A 672 -9.88 -8.37 6.15
C TRP A 672 -10.54 -8.43 4.77
N LYS A 673 -11.31 -7.41 4.37
CA LYS A 673 -11.94 -7.35 3.05
C LYS A 673 -10.90 -7.40 1.92
N PHE A 674 -9.76 -6.74 2.09
CA PHE A 674 -8.64 -6.83 1.15
C PHE A 674 -8.06 -8.24 1.04
N ALA A 675 -7.75 -8.88 2.18
CA ALA A 675 -7.22 -10.24 2.22
C ALA A 675 -8.22 -11.27 1.65
N ARG A 676 -9.50 -11.13 1.99
CA ARG A 676 -10.61 -11.92 1.45
C ARG A 676 -10.73 -11.77 -0.07
N SER A 677 -10.60 -10.55 -0.57
CA SER A 677 -10.64 -10.29 -2.02
C SER A 677 -9.44 -10.89 -2.74
N LYS A 678 -8.24 -10.82 -2.14
CA LYS A 678 -7.04 -11.48 -2.66
C LYS A 678 -7.25 -13.00 -2.75
N LEU A 679 -7.84 -13.61 -1.72
CA LEU A 679 -8.22 -15.03 -1.72
C LEU A 679 -9.20 -15.32 -2.87
N TRP A 680 -10.27 -14.55 -3.03
CA TRP A 680 -11.26 -14.77 -4.09
C TRP A 680 -10.68 -14.66 -5.49
N LEU A 681 -9.82 -13.67 -5.73
CA LEU A 681 -9.18 -13.44 -7.03
C LEU A 681 -8.33 -14.64 -7.47
N SER A 682 -7.73 -15.39 -6.53
CA SER A 682 -6.98 -16.61 -6.85
C SER A 682 -7.83 -17.73 -7.47
N TYR A 683 -9.15 -17.72 -7.25
CA TYR A 683 -10.10 -18.70 -7.80
C TYR A 683 -10.88 -18.21 -9.02
N PHE A 684 -10.82 -16.92 -9.34
CA PHE A 684 -11.49 -16.32 -10.50
C PHE A 684 -10.87 -16.74 -11.83
N ASP A 685 -9.54 -16.89 -11.85
CA ASP A 685 -8.83 -17.36 -13.02
C ASP A 685 -9.21 -18.81 -13.36
N ASP A 686 -9.20 -19.17 -14.64
CA ASP A 686 -9.65 -20.49 -15.11
C ASP A 686 -8.73 -21.65 -14.68
N GLY A 687 -7.63 -21.35 -13.99
CA GLY A 687 -6.78 -22.32 -13.31
C GLY A 687 -7.45 -23.00 -12.11
N LYS A 688 -6.81 -24.05 -11.59
CA LYS A 688 -7.15 -24.73 -10.31
C LYS A 688 -8.61 -25.23 -10.21
N THR A 689 -9.20 -25.77 -11.28
CA THR A 689 -10.59 -26.29 -11.24
C THR A 689 -10.76 -27.58 -10.43
N LEU A 690 -9.74 -28.45 -10.41
CA LEU A 690 -9.76 -29.69 -9.65
C LEU A 690 -8.80 -29.61 -8.46
N PRO A 691 -9.24 -30.04 -7.25
CA PRO A 691 -8.37 -30.10 -6.09
C PRO A 691 -7.39 -31.29 -6.19
N PRO A 692 -6.24 -31.25 -5.49
CA PRO A 692 -5.44 -32.45 -5.19
C PRO A 692 -6.36 -33.51 -4.57
N PRO A 693 -6.22 -34.82 -4.87
CA PRO A 693 -5.23 -35.48 -5.72
C PRO A 693 -5.58 -35.45 -7.22
N PHE A 694 -6.82 -35.10 -7.57
CA PHE A 694 -7.35 -35.16 -8.93
C PHE A 694 -6.69 -34.16 -9.90
N SER A 695 -5.91 -33.20 -9.38
CA SER A 695 -5.07 -32.29 -10.16
C SER A 695 -3.93 -32.98 -10.93
N LEU A 696 -3.49 -34.17 -10.50
CA LEU A 696 -2.37 -34.89 -11.12
C LEU A 696 -2.73 -35.40 -12.52
N VAL A 697 -3.99 -35.83 -12.73
CA VAL A 697 -4.48 -36.35 -14.01
C VAL A 697 -4.79 -35.16 -14.92
N PRO A 698 -4.02 -34.92 -15.99
CA PRO A 698 -4.25 -33.78 -16.86
C PRO A 698 -5.56 -33.96 -17.62
N SER A 699 -6.39 -32.92 -17.66
CA SER A 699 -7.58 -32.96 -18.52
C SER A 699 -7.18 -33.13 -19.99
N PRO A 700 -8.00 -33.80 -20.83
CA PRO A 700 -7.74 -33.95 -22.27
C PRO A 700 -7.48 -32.61 -22.99
N LYS A 701 -8.14 -31.53 -22.53
CA LYS A 701 -7.90 -30.16 -23.01
C LYS A 701 -6.46 -29.70 -22.77
N SER A 702 -5.84 -30.05 -21.65
CA SER A 702 -4.47 -29.65 -21.32
C SER A 702 -3.45 -30.30 -22.24
N PHE A 703 -3.68 -31.55 -22.67
CA PHE A 703 -2.84 -32.20 -23.67
C PHE A 703 -2.97 -31.50 -25.02
N VAL A 704 -4.19 -31.19 -25.47
CA VAL A 704 -4.43 -30.46 -26.72
C VAL A 704 -3.77 -29.08 -26.70
N TYR A 705 -3.91 -28.31 -25.62
CA TYR A 705 -3.22 -27.02 -25.47
C TYR A 705 -1.70 -27.17 -25.41
N PHE A 706 -1.17 -28.20 -24.73
CA PHE A 706 0.25 -28.48 -24.67
C PHE A 706 0.82 -28.84 -26.06
N PHE A 707 0.13 -29.69 -26.82
CA PHE A 707 0.48 -30.01 -28.20
C PHE A 707 0.39 -28.79 -29.12
N ILE A 708 -0.68 -27.98 -29.05
CA ILE A 708 -0.81 -26.72 -29.81
C ILE A 708 0.29 -25.73 -29.44
N ARG A 709 0.68 -25.66 -28.15
CA ARG A 709 1.73 -24.76 -27.67
C ARG A 709 3.11 -25.22 -28.11
N ILE A 710 3.39 -26.53 -28.12
CA ILE A 710 4.60 -27.10 -28.72
C ILE A 710 4.63 -26.83 -30.23
N ILE A 711 3.52 -27.04 -30.94
CA ILE A 711 3.42 -26.75 -32.38
C ILE A 711 3.60 -25.25 -32.66
N LYS A 712 3.07 -24.34 -31.82
CA LYS A 712 3.31 -22.90 -31.90
C LYS A 712 4.75 -22.51 -31.55
N LEU A 713 5.40 -23.20 -30.60
CA LEU A 713 6.82 -23.03 -30.28
C LEU A 713 7.72 -23.38 -31.48
N PHE A 714 7.34 -24.39 -32.26
CA PHE A 714 8.01 -24.76 -33.51
C PHE A 714 7.60 -23.89 -34.73
N LYS A 715 6.51 -23.09 -34.66
CA LYS A 715 6.01 -22.26 -35.79
C LYS A 715 6.07 -20.74 -35.60
N CYS A 716 6.52 -20.22 -34.47
CA CYS A 716 6.55 -18.76 -34.24
C CYS A 716 7.84 -18.09 -34.75
N ARG A 717 7.95 -17.93 -36.07
CA ARG A 717 8.67 -16.79 -36.68
C ARG A 717 7.90 -16.23 -37.87
N ARG A 718 6.61 -15.88 -37.71
CA ARG A 718 5.96 -14.86 -38.56
C ARG A 718 4.57 -14.47 -38.06
N LYS A 719 4.35 -13.15 -38.07
CA LYS A 719 3.09 -12.37 -37.99
C LYS A 719 2.73 -11.78 -36.62
N ARG A 720 3.24 -10.57 -36.40
CA ARG A 720 2.54 -9.47 -35.72
C ARG A 720 2.85 -8.17 -36.47
N LEU A 721 2.09 -7.94 -37.52
CA LEU A 721 1.84 -6.62 -38.08
C LEU A 721 0.51 -6.73 -38.81
N GLN A 722 -0.36 -5.73 -38.61
CA GLN A 722 -1.69 -5.59 -39.19
C GLN A 722 -2.85 -6.06 -38.30
N LYS A 723 -3.19 -5.22 -37.30
CA LYS A 723 -4.59 -4.93 -36.95
C LYS A 723 -4.73 -3.67 -36.09
N ASP A 724 -4.40 -2.51 -36.67
CA ASP A 724 -4.70 -1.19 -36.10
C ASP A 724 -5.69 -0.42 -37.00
N MET A 725 -6.88 -0.99 -37.25
CA MET A 725 -7.93 -0.26 -37.99
C MET A 725 -9.33 -0.80 -37.69
N GLU A 726 -9.69 -0.96 -36.42
CA GLU A 726 -11.08 -1.21 -35.98
C GLU A 726 -11.35 -0.74 -34.52
N LEU A 727 -10.57 0.21 -34.00
CA LEU A 727 -10.46 0.60 -32.57
C LEU A 727 -11.19 1.91 -32.18
N GLY A 728 -12.21 2.31 -32.94
CA GLY A 728 -12.81 3.66 -32.82
C GLY A 728 -14.06 3.79 -31.95
N ILE A 729 -14.78 2.69 -31.66
CA ILE A 729 -16.17 2.79 -31.16
C ILE A 729 -16.28 2.49 -29.66
N GLY A 730 -15.50 1.53 -29.12
CA GLY A 730 -15.50 1.17 -27.69
C GLY A 730 -14.90 2.22 -26.76
N ASN A 731 -13.85 2.91 -27.23
CA ASN A 731 -13.13 3.96 -26.50
C ASN A 731 -14.00 5.18 -26.13
N SER A 732 -15.14 5.39 -26.80
CA SER A 732 -16.00 6.55 -26.54
C SER A 732 -16.81 6.44 -25.24
N LYS A 733 -17.29 5.23 -24.89
CA LYS A 733 -18.23 5.05 -23.76
C LYS A 733 -17.54 5.12 -22.41
N SER A 734 -16.44 4.39 -22.20
CA SER A 734 -15.66 4.47 -20.96
C SER A 734 -15.17 5.90 -20.68
N ARG A 735 -14.74 6.61 -21.73
CA ARG A 735 -14.34 8.02 -21.62
C ARG A 735 -15.50 8.94 -21.24
N GLN A 736 -16.69 8.72 -21.80
CA GLN A 736 -17.89 9.48 -21.42
C GLN A 736 -18.28 9.24 -19.96
N ILE A 737 -18.23 7.99 -19.50
CA ILE A 737 -18.49 7.62 -18.11
C ILE A 737 -17.46 8.29 -17.20
N MET A 738 -16.18 8.22 -17.53
CA MET A 738 -15.11 8.85 -16.74
C MET A 738 -15.32 10.37 -16.66
N LYS A 739 -15.63 11.06 -17.77
CA LYS A 739 -15.96 12.49 -17.75
C LYS A 739 -17.14 12.81 -16.84
N ARG A 740 -18.18 11.98 -16.84
CA ARG A 740 -19.36 12.14 -15.98
C ARG A 740 -19.00 11.99 -14.50
N LEU A 741 -18.19 10.99 -14.16
CA LEU A 741 -17.75 10.72 -12.79
C LEU A 741 -16.84 11.83 -12.26
N ILE A 742 -15.86 12.27 -13.06
CA ILE A 742 -14.97 13.36 -12.67
C ILE A 742 -15.73 14.67 -12.51
N LYS A 743 -16.70 14.96 -13.39
CA LYS A 743 -17.58 16.11 -13.21
C LYS A 743 -18.33 16.05 -11.87
N ARG A 744 -18.89 14.89 -11.51
CA ARG A 744 -19.56 14.71 -10.20
C ARG A 744 -18.56 14.88 -9.03
N TYR A 745 -17.34 14.37 -9.18
CA TYR A 745 -16.29 14.46 -8.18
C TYR A 745 -15.89 15.92 -7.91
N VAL A 746 -15.62 16.69 -8.96
CA VAL A 746 -15.26 18.10 -8.83
C VAL A 746 -16.40 18.90 -8.20
N LEU A 747 -17.65 18.70 -8.65
CA LEU A 747 -18.80 19.38 -8.07
C LEU A 747 -18.99 19.04 -6.58
N LYS A 748 -18.86 17.76 -6.21
CA LYS A 748 -18.93 17.36 -4.81
C LYS A 748 -17.80 17.98 -3.98
N ALA A 749 -16.57 17.95 -4.48
CA ALA A 749 -15.42 18.53 -3.79
C ALA A 749 -15.54 20.06 -3.62
N GLN A 750 -16.19 20.76 -4.55
CA GLN A 750 -16.50 22.19 -4.41
C GLN A 750 -17.55 22.42 -3.31
N VAL A 751 -18.64 21.65 -3.32
CA VAL A 751 -19.69 21.75 -2.28
C VAL A 751 -19.16 21.39 -0.89
N ASP A 752 -18.34 20.33 -0.78
CA ASP A 752 -17.73 19.93 0.50
C ASP A 752 -16.84 21.06 1.04
N LYS A 753 -16.11 21.77 0.16
CA LYS A 753 -15.28 22.92 0.52
C LYS A 753 -16.09 24.16 0.91
N GLU A 754 -17.25 24.40 0.29
CA GLU A 754 -18.15 25.50 0.66
C GLU A 754 -18.82 25.27 2.03
N ASN A 755 -18.93 24.01 2.46
CA ASN A 755 -19.45 23.66 3.77
C ASN A 755 -18.40 23.72 4.91
N ASP A 756 -17.11 23.88 4.58
CA ASP A 756 -16.05 24.05 5.56
C ASP A 756 -16.14 25.44 6.23
N GLU A 757 -15.64 25.57 7.46
CA GLU A 757 -15.85 26.77 8.31
C GLU A 757 -15.38 28.09 7.69
N VAL A 758 -16.15 29.16 7.94
CA VAL A 758 -15.87 30.54 7.52
C VAL A 758 -14.53 31.02 8.08
N ASN A 759 -13.64 31.50 7.22
CA ASN A 759 -12.31 31.94 7.63
C ASN A 759 -12.31 33.42 8.09
N GLU A 760 -11.44 33.79 9.04
CA GLU A 760 -11.26 35.20 9.45
C GLU A 760 -10.84 36.10 8.27
N GLY A 761 -10.20 35.49 7.26
CA GLY A 761 -9.86 36.15 5.99
C GLY A 761 -11.08 36.65 5.22
N GLU A 762 -12.15 35.84 5.12
CA GLU A 762 -13.39 36.18 4.41
C GLU A 762 -14.13 37.33 5.12
N LEU A 763 -14.07 37.40 6.45
CA LEU A 763 -14.59 38.55 7.20
C LEU A 763 -13.79 39.84 6.92
N LYS A 764 -12.47 39.74 6.74
CA LYS A 764 -11.63 40.89 6.39
C LYS A 764 -11.91 41.36 4.98
N GLU A 765 -12.12 40.45 4.04
CA GLU A 765 -12.55 40.72 2.66
C GLU A 765 -13.87 41.51 2.63
N ILE A 766 -14.93 40.99 3.28
CA ILE A 766 -16.23 41.68 3.35
C ILE A 766 -16.10 43.10 3.93
N LYS A 767 -15.25 43.27 4.96
CA LYS A 767 -15.00 44.59 5.56
C LYS A 767 -14.34 45.56 4.57
N GLN A 768 -13.45 45.07 3.72
CA GLN A 768 -12.77 45.88 2.71
C GLN A 768 -13.71 46.20 1.53
N ASP A 769 -14.54 45.26 1.09
CA ASP A 769 -15.58 45.50 0.08
C ASP A 769 -16.56 46.60 0.51
N ILE A 770 -17.01 46.54 1.77
CA ILE A 770 -17.86 47.59 2.35
C ILE A 770 -17.14 48.95 2.34
N SER A 771 -15.81 48.93 2.55
CA SER A 771 -15.00 50.15 2.56
C SER A 771 -14.83 50.71 1.15
N SER A 772 -14.58 49.88 0.14
CA SER A 772 -14.49 50.27 -1.27
C SER A 772 -15.82 50.80 -1.79
N LEU A 773 -16.93 50.08 -1.55
CA LEU A 773 -18.28 50.52 -1.90
C LEU A 773 -18.63 51.89 -1.27
N ARG A 774 -18.20 52.12 -0.03
CA ARG A 774 -18.39 53.41 0.63
C ARG A 774 -17.67 54.54 -0.12
N TYR A 775 -16.46 54.31 -0.63
CA TYR A 775 -15.73 55.32 -1.39
C TYR A 775 -16.37 55.60 -2.74
N GLU A 776 -16.82 54.57 -3.44
CA GLU A 776 -17.52 54.70 -4.73
C GLU A 776 -18.81 55.52 -4.58
N LEU A 777 -19.66 55.19 -3.60
CA LEU A 777 -20.90 55.94 -3.35
C LEU A 777 -20.65 57.40 -2.94
N LEU A 778 -19.55 57.69 -2.25
CA LEU A 778 -19.17 59.06 -1.89
C LEU A 778 -18.70 59.84 -3.12
N GLU A 779 -18.02 59.20 -4.05
CA GLU A 779 -17.55 59.79 -5.30
C GLU A 779 -18.72 60.08 -6.26
N ASP A 780 -19.62 59.13 -6.45
CA ASP A 780 -20.84 59.31 -7.25
C ASP A 780 -21.65 60.49 -6.72
N LYS A 781 -21.76 60.60 -5.40
CA LYS A 781 -22.38 61.75 -4.75
C LYS A 781 -21.64 63.04 -5.07
N SER A 782 -20.30 63.08 -4.97
CA SER A 782 -19.55 64.31 -5.27
C SER A 782 -19.68 64.72 -6.74
N GLN A 783 -19.58 63.78 -7.68
CA GLN A 783 -19.75 64.05 -9.10
C GLN A 783 -21.15 64.56 -9.40
N ALA A 784 -22.20 63.93 -8.86
CA ALA A 784 -23.57 64.40 -9.01
C ALA A 784 -23.76 65.81 -8.42
N THR A 785 -23.11 66.13 -7.29
CA THR A 785 -23.17 67.50 -6.74
C THR A 785 -22.39 68.52 -7.56
N GLU A 786 -21.28 68.13 -8.19
CA GLU A 786 -20.48 68.99 -9.05
C GLU A 786 -21.20 69.25 -10.38
N GLU A 787 -21.79 68.23 -11.00
CA GLU A 787 -22.67 68.39 -12.15
C GLU A 787 -23.88 69.27 -11.84
N LEU A 788 -24.50 69.09 -10.67
CA LEU A 788 -25.59 69.93 -10.20
C LEU A 788 -25.12 71.39 -10.03
N ALA A 789 -23.94 71.61 -9.46
CA ALA A 789 -23.37 72.95 -9.30
C ALA A 789 -23.07 73.60 -10.66
N ILE A 790 -22.52 72.85 -11.62
CA ILE A 790 -22.28 73.31 -13.00
C ILE A 790 -23.61 73.63 -13.71
N LEU A 791 -24.64 72.79 -13.53
CA LEU A 791 -25.98 73.03 -14.07
C LEU A 791 -26.62 74.27 -13.46
N ILE A 792 -26.51 74.47 -12.14
CA ILE A 792 -26.98 75.68 -11.45
C ILE A 792 -26.22 76.90 -11.96
N HIS A 793 -24.91 76.82 -12.15
CA HIS A 793 -24.10 77.91 -12.70
C HIS A 793 -24.52 78.25 -14.13
N LYS A 794 -24.69 77.26 -15.00
CA LYS A 794 -25.16 77.44 -16.39
C LYS A 794 -26.60 77.96 -16.46
N LEU A 795 -27.47 77.57 -15.52
CA LEU A 795 -28.82 78.12 -15.38
C LEU A 795 -28.78 79.58 -14.91
N SER A 796 -27.91 79.91 -13.96
CA SER A 796 -27.67 81.27 -13.49
C SER A 796 -27.18 82.18 -14.62
N GLU A 797 -26.20 81.74 -15.41
CA GLU A 797 -25.70 82.47 -16.59
C GLU A 797 -26.78 82.65 -17.67
N LYS A 798 -27.67 81.66 -17.87
CA LYS A 798 -28.79 81.76 -18.82
C LYS A 798 -29.95 82.63 -18.32
N LEU A 799 -30.19 82.69 -17.01
CA LEU A 799 -31.25 83.49 -16.40
C LEU A 799 -30.82 84.96 -16.20
N ASN A 800 -29.52 85.25 -16.14
CA ASN A 800 -28.97 86.60 -16.01
C ASN A 800 -28.00 86.95 -17.16
N PRO A 801 -28.50 87.29 -18.37
CA PRO A 801 -27.63 87.74 -19.46
C PRO A 801 -27.01 89.14 -19.25
N ASN A 802 -27.31 89.86 -18.17
CA ASN A 802 -26.91 91.26 -17.94
C ASN A 802 -25.92 91.50 -16.79
N LEU A 803 -25.20 90.47 -16.32
CA LEU A 803 -24.14 90.66 -15.31
C LEU A 803 -22.75 90.23 -15.82
N THR A 804 -22.38 90.73 -16.99
CA THR A 804 -20.97 90.81 -17.41
C THR A 804 -20.60 92.27 -17.63
N ARG A 805 -20.32 92.98 -16.53
CA ARG A 805 -19.34 94.08 -16.44
C ARG A 805 -19.29 94.59 -15.00
N CYS A 806 -18.34 94.09 -14.22
CA CYS A 806 -17.30 94.90 -13.59
C CYS A 806 -16.47 94.02 -12.64
N GLU A 807 -15.16 94.04 -12.94
CA GLU A 807 -13.98 93.59 -12.18
C GLU A 807 -13.78 92.10 -11.88
#